data_AF-A0A348XGJ2-F1
#
_entry.id   AF-A0A348XGJ2-F1
#
_cell.length_a   1.000
_cell.length_b   1.000
_cell.length_c   1.000
_cell.angle_alpha   90.00
_cell.angle_beta   90.00
_cell.angle_gamma   90.00
#
_symmetry.space_group_name_H-M   'P 1'
#
loop_
_entity.id
_entity.type
_entity.pdbx_description
1 polymer ?
#
loop_
_entity_poly.entity_id
_entity_poly.type
_entity_poly.pdbx_seq_one_letter_code
_entity_poly.pdbx_strand_id
1 'polypeptide(L)'
;MREAQRVATDQGQFVFMNPDDSQRFQPRRITLLIDRFMTHFIKVGGLAVIAAVMGIFVFIFWQVLPLFRGAEVSLVQELETGVPDALMLGVDQWTELPFVLDKEGQLHFIAIPSGERSVVPINLADDAQPSAFAHVPKTQQLAVGTDKGGFSLVDLNYAASFGDDEQRSIGQDVTVGKRYKGGLADVPVIALDYVDGESLKVAVLVQEADGKRVTHAVTLKQKRSLMGAGKVKVAGNQDISGELEGTPRFVRVGAGGQLIAVATDSGSICYLRRDGREFVKMQTFFPFADSATQEIASLDFLLGGNSLVVTNAAGVNRVFSLYMPAKDAERLFGQTKSFAPLPGAASAYAASQRNKSFLMASGETLSLRHGTTETVRWEAAQSYQAAHVALSSKHDRLLTLDQAGTLYLYKLHDPHPEAGMQAFFGKVWYEGASRPDYVWQSTGGSDEFEPKLSMIPLILGSIKGTVFAMLFAIPIALLAALYTSQFQHPRFRAVVKPTMETMASIPSVVLGFLAALWLGPLLENRVPAVLVFVITAPLASMLIGFLWTRMPPEVRVLCKPGYEFLIFIPVLIGCVCLAVWFGPILERAVFVVSDPETGAQVADFRRWWPDFWGGRYEQRNALIVGFVMGFAVIPIIFTIAEDSLSHVPRDISSAALALGASRWQTAFRIVLPTAAAGIFSAVIIGLGRAVGETMIVLMATGNTPIMDMSIFTGMRTLSANIAVELPEAPHSGTLYRALFLGAMLLFAMTFVLNTFAEILRQHLRNKYKTV
;
A
#
# COMPACT_ATOMS: atom_id res chain seq x y z
N MET A 1 59.47 6.44 33.19
CA MET A 1 60.72 7.16 33.53
C MET A 1 60.58 8.59 33.03
N ARG A 2 60.65 9.60 33.90
CA ARG A 2 60.62 11.03 33.50
C ARG A 2 62.05 11.48 33.24
N GLU A 3 62.38 11.79 31.99
CA GLU A 3 63.64 12.44 31.63
C GLU A 3 63.56 13.94 31.95
N ALA A 4 64.45 14.40 32.84
CA ALA A 4 64.64 15.81 33.16
C ALA A 4 65.64 16.41 32.16
N GLN A 5 65.21 17.39 31.36
CA GLN A 5 66.10 18.17 30.50
C GLN A 5 66.97 19.10 31.35
N ARG A 6 68.29 19.03 31.14
CA ARG A 6 69.30 19.89 31.76
C ARG A 6 69.61 21.06 30.83
N VAL A 7 69.56 22.29 31.37
CA VAL A 7 70.13 23.49 30.72
C VAL A 7 71.15 24.09 31.68
N ALA A 8 72.35 24.36 31.18
CA ALA A 8 73.46 24.94 31.93
C ALA A 8 73.43 26.47 31.85
N THR A 9 73.73 27.14 32.95
CA THR A 9 74.04 28.58 33.01
C THR A 9 75.29 28.86 33.84
N ASP A 10 75.90 30.00 33.53
CA ASP A 10 77.34 30.32 33.59
C ASP A 10 77.91 30.67 34.98
N GLN A 11 77.24 30.29 36.07
CA GLN A 11 77.79 30.38 37.43
C GLN A 11 77.28 29.17 38.20
N GLY A 12 78.20 28.31 38.64
CA GLY A 12 77.96 26.97 39.18
C GLY A 12 77.14 26.90 40.48
N GLN A 13 75.86 27.28 40.42
CA GLN A 13 74.84 26.94 41.40
C GLN A 13 73.68 26.24 40.69
N PHE A 14 73.54 24.93 40.96
CA PHE A 14 72.37 24.15 40.56
C PHE A 14 71.17 24.57 41.41
N VAL A 15 70.30 25.41 40.88
CA VAL A 15 68.97 25.63 41.47
C VAL A 15 68.09 24.44 41.08
N PHE A 16 67.78 23.58 42.04
CA PHE A 16 66.74 22.57 41.87
C PHE A 16 65.40 23.29 41.65
N MET A 17 64.86 23.17 40.43
CA MET A 17 63.56 23.73 40.07
C MET A 17 62.46 22.98 40.82
N ASN A 18 61.71 23.68 41.66
CA ASN A 18 60.64 23.11 42.48
C ASN A 18 59.45 22.73 41.58
N PRO A 19 58.95 21.48 41.61
CA PRO A 19 57.78 21.05 40.83
C PRO A 19 56.45 21.67 41.26
N ASP A 20 56.42 22.34 42.42
CA ASP A 20 55.23 22.85 43.09
C ASP A 20 54.87 24.31 42.76
N ASP A 21 55.30 24.84 41.61
CA ASP A 21 54.81 26.14 41.13
C ASP A 21 53.40 26.00 40.52
N SER A 22 52.43 25.68 41.39
CA SER A 22 51.01 25.44 41.06
C SER A 22 50.29 26.71 40.56
N GLN A 23 50.97 27.85 40.50
CA GLN A 23 50.44 29.12 39.99
C GLN A 23 50.68 29.33 38.49
N ARG A 24 51.53 28.53 37.83
CA ARG A 24 51.82 28.72 36.39
C ARG A 24 50.74 28.25 35.42
N PHE A 25 49.75 27.48 35.87
CA PHE A 25 48.67 26.93 35.02
C PHE A 25 47.27 27.28 35.53
N GLN A 26 47.05 28.47 36.09
CA GLN A 26 45.67 28.91 36.34
C GLN A 26 45.02 29.31 35.00
N PRO A 27 44.00 28.58 34.51
CA PRO A 27 43.30 28.99 33.31
C PRO A 27 42.73 30.40 33.52
N ARG A 28 42.92 31.28 32.53
CA ARG A 28 42.37 32.64 32.58
C ARG A 28 40.87 32.57 32.91
N ARG A 29 40.37 33.49 33.73
CA ARG A 29 38.93 33.53 34.12
C ARG A 29 37.98 33.48 32.91
N ILE A 30 38.39 34.08 31.79
CA ILE A 30 37.67 34.02 30.52
C ILE A 30 37.58 32.59 29.98
N THR A 31 38.66 31.81 30.05
CA THR A 31 38.68 30.40 29.61
C THR A 31 37.72 29.56 30.44
N LEU A 32 37.66 29.75 31.76
CA LEU A 32 36.72 29.04 32.64
C LEU A 32 35.25 29.44 32.37
N LEU A 33 35.00 30.72 32.05
CA LEU A 33 33.66 31.19 31.67
C LEU A 33 33.22 30.59 30.32
N ILE A 34 34.11 30.60 29.32
CA ILE A 34 33.85 30.00 28.00
C ILE A 34 33.61 28.50 28.16
N ASP A 35 34.41 27.79 28.94
CA ASP A 35 34.26 26.35 29.17
C ASP A 35 32.90 26.00 29.81
N ARG A 36 32.48 26.76 30.83
CA ARG A 36 31.15 26.61 31.45
C ARG A 36 30.01 26.92 30.50
N PHE A 37 30.15 27.99 29.71
CA PHE A 37 29.17 28.37 28.70
C PHE A 37 29.05 27.27 27.64
N MET A 38 30.16 26.82 27.07
CA MET A 38 30.20 25.75 26.06
C MET A 38 29.62 24.46 26.60
N THR A 39 29.93 24.09 27.85
CA THR A 39 29.34 22.90 28.50
C THR A 39 27.83 23.02 28.62
N HIS A 40 27.29 24.18 29.01
CA HIS A 40 25.84 24.40 29.05
C HIS A 40 25.23 24.41 27.66
N PHE A 41 25.86 25.09 26.70
CA PHE A 41 25.39 25.17 25.32
C PHE A 41 25.31 23.79 24.67
N ILE A 42 26.33 22.94 24.84
CA ILE A 42 26.35 21.56 24.33
C ILE A 42 25.26 20.71 24.99
N LYS A 43 25.08 20.82 26.32
CA LYS A 43 24.03 20.06 27.04
C LYS A 43 22.62 20.49 26.62
N VAL A 44 22.36 21.80 26.58
CA VAL A 44 21.07 22.36 26.17
C VAL A 44 20.80 22.04 24.70
N GLY A 45 21.79 22.23 23.83
CA GLY A 45 21.69 21.87 22.42
C GLY A 45 21.41 20.39 22.21
N GLY A 46 22.14 19.50 22.90
CA GLY A 46 21.91 18.06 22.85
C GLY A 46 20.50 17.67 23.34
N LEU A 47 20.05 18.24 24.46
CA LEU A 47 18.69 18.02 24.97
C LEU A 47 17.62 18.53 24.00
N ALA A 48 17.83 19.69 23.38
CA ALA A 48 16.94 20.27 22.39
C ALA A 48 16.83 19.39 21.13
N VAL A 49 17.94 18.80 20.66
CA VAL A 49 17.92 17.84 19.53
C VAL A 49 17.10 16.60 19.90
N ILE A 50 17.30 16.04 21.10
CA ILE A 50 16.52 14.87 21.56
C ILE A 50 15.03 15.23 21.64
N ALA A 51 14.70 16.40 22.23
CA ALA A 51 13.32 16.87 22.31
C ALA A 51 12.70 17.09 20.93
N ALA A 52 13.46 17.62 19.96
CA ALA A 52 13.00 17.79 18.59
C ALA A 52 12.73 16.44 17.90
N VAL A 53 13.65 15.47 18.00
CA VAL A 53 13.47 14.13 17.42
C VAL A 53 12.28 13.41 18.06
N MET A 54 12.13 13.49 19.38
CA MET A 54 10.96 12.95 20.09
C MET A 54 9.68 13.67 19.69
N GLY A 55 9.71 15.00 19.50
CA GLY A 55 8.57 15.79 19.02
C GLY A 55 8.13 15.37 17.62
N ILE A 56 9.08 15.13 16.70
CA ILE A 56 8.79 14.59 15.36
C ILE A 56 8.14 13.20 15.47
N PHE A 57 8.66 12.33 16.34
CA PHE A 57 8.07 11.01 16.55
C PHE A 57 6.64 11.08 17.09
N VAL A 58 6.40 11.91 18.11
CA VAL A 58 5.07 12.13 18.68
C VAL A 58 4.12 12.69 17.62
N PHE A 59 4.58 13.62 16.79
CA PHE A 59 3.80 14.16 15.68
C PHE A 59 3.42 13.08 14.67
N ILE A 60 4.38 12.27 14.21
CA ILE A 60 4.13 11.16 13.28
C ILE A 60 3.13 10.18 13.89
N PHE A 61 3.34 9.78 15.15
CA PHE A 61 2.45 8.88 15.86
C PHE A 61 1.02 9.43 15.97
N TRP A 62 0.88 10.71 16.28
CA TRP A 62 -0.41 11.38 16.35
C TRP A 62 -1.14 11.42 15.00
N GLN A 63 -0.40 11.60 13.89
CA GLN A 63 -0.98 11.54 12.56
C GLN A 63 -1.49 10.14 12.17
N VAL A 64 -0.88 9.09 12.72
CA VAL A 64 -1.21 7.68 12.43
C VAL A 64 -2.39 7.18 13.24
N LEU A 65 -2.56 7.62 14.49
CA LEU A 65 -3.57 7.09 15.43
C LEU A 65 -5.01 7.04 14.86
N PRO A 66 -5.51 8.03 14.10
CA PRO A 66 -6.86 7.99 13.55
C PRO A 66 -7.14 6.84 12.58
N LEU A 67 -6.11 6.28 11.93
CA LEU A 67 -6.25 5.17 10.98
C LEU A 67 -6.74 3.85 11.62
N PHE A 68 -6.63 3.75 12.94
CA PHE A 68 -6.97 2.54 13.70
C PHE A 68 -8.21 2.72 14.57
N ARG A 69 -8.88 3.87 14.49
CA ARG A 69 -10.15 4.10 15.19
C ARG A 69 -11.32 3.62 14.35
N GLY A 70 -12.37 3.16 15.03
CA GLY A 70 -13.67 2.84 14.41
C GLY A 70 -14.47 4.11 14.12
N ALA A 71 -15.68 3.93 13.60
CA ALA A 71 -16.62 5.01 13.38
C ALA A 71 -17.21 5.50 14.72
N GLU A 72 -17.35 6.82 14.84
CA GLU A 72 -18.09 7.45 15.95
C GLU A 72 -19.49 7.81 15.46
N VAL A 73 -20.51 7.29 16.14
CA VAL A 73 -21.93 7.52 15.82
C VAL A 73 -22.64 8.06 17.05
N SER A 74 -23.33 9.19 16.89
CA SER A 74 -24.09 9.83 17.97
C SER A 74 -25.47 10.28 17.47
N LEU A 75 -26.52 9.97 18.23
CA LEU A 75 -27.87 10.45 17.94
C LEU A 75 -27.91 11.98 18.06
N VAL A 76 -28.51 12.64 17.07
CA VAL A 76 -28.63 14.10 16.99
C VAL A 76 -30.06 14.54 17.25
N GLN A 77 -31.03 13.89 16.62
CA GLN A 77 -32.42 14.30 16.64
C GLN A 77 -33.36 13.12 16.36
N GLU A 78 -34.55 13.18 16.96
CA GLU A 78 -35.68 12.30 16.68
C GLU A 78 -36.82 13.16 16.12
N LEU A 79 -37.50 12.66 15.08
CA LEU A 79 -38.57 13.37 14.39
C LEU A 79 -39.72 12.40 14.09
N GLU A 80 -40.94 12.74 14.50
CA GLU A 80 -42.12 11.98 14.10
C GLU A 80 -42.48 12.31 12.65
N THR A 81 -42.51 11.30 11.79
CA THR A 81 -42.86 11.48 10.37
C THR A 81 -44.37 11.50 10.13
N GLY A 82 -45.14 10.92 11.05
CA GLY A 82 -46.58 10.71 10.90
C GLY A 82 -46.92 9.75 9.76
N VAL A 83 -46.01 8.83 9.43
CA VAL A 83 -46.14 7.78 8.41
C VAL A 83 -45.72 6.43 9.01
N PRO A 84 -46.62 5.75 9.74
CA PRO A 84 -46.34 4.41 10.25
C PRO A 84 -46.22 3.41 9.11
N ASP A 85 -45.46 2.33 9.31
CA ASP A 85 -45.24 1.26 8.33
C ASP A 85 -44.83 1.75 6.93
N ALA A 86 -43.93 2.72 6.87
CA ALA A 86 -43.41 3.23 5.61
C ALA A 86 -42.84 2.11 4.72
N LEU A 87 -43.01 2.26 3.40
CA LEU A 87 -42.47 1.31 2.42
C LEU A 87 -40.98 1.55 2.15
N MET A 88 -40.49 2.77 2.32
CA MET A 88 -39.12 3.14 1.98
C MET A 88 -38.72 4.48 2.60
N LEU A 89 -37.43 4.60 2.91
CA LEU A 89 -36.75 5.83 3.29
C LEU A 89 -35.72 6.21 2.23
N GLY A 90 -35.73 7.46 1.78
CA GLY A 90 -34.69 8.01 0.91
C GLY A 90 -34.17 9.35 1.43
N VAL A 91 -32.95 9.68 1.02
CA VAL A 91 -32.22 10.85 1.53
C VAL A 91 -31.69 11.66 0.36
N ASP A 92 -31.90 12.97 0.44
CA ASP A 92 -31.38 13.93 -0.51
C ASP A 92 -29.85 14.09 -0.37
N GLN A 93 -29.22 14.73 -1.36
CA GLN A 93 -27.77 14.90 -1.38
C GLN A 93 -27.18 15.75 -0.24
N TRP A 94 -28.01 16.53 0.47
CA TRP A 94 -27.61 17.36 1.61
C TRP A 94 -28.10 16.81 2.95
N THR A 95 -29.01 15.83 2.96
CA THR A 95 -29.59 15.24 4.18
C THR A 95 -30.35 16.28 5.02
N GLU A 96 -31.03 17.18 4.32
CA GLU A 96 -31.86 18.25 4.88
C GLU A 96 -33.34 18.02 4.57
N LEU A 97 -33.68 17.22 3.56
CA LEU A 97 -35.06 16.93 3.16
C LEU A 97 -35.22 15.46 2.74
N PRO A 98 -35.03 14.49 3.66
CA PRO A 98 -35.35 13.09 3.39
C PRO A 98 -36.81 12.91 3.03
N PHE A 99 -37.10 11.84 2.29
CA PHE A 99 -38.46 11.45 1.95
C PHE A 99 -38.80 10.08 2.52
N VAL A 100 -40.07 9.90 2.87
CA VAL A 100 -40.66 8.65 3.32
C VAL A 100 -41.82 8.33 2.39
N LEU A 101 -41.87 7.09 1.89
CA LEU A 101 -42.95 6.61 1.03
C LEU A 101 -43.97 5.83 1.86
N ASP A 102 -45.23 6.22 1.81
CA ASP A 102 -46.34 5.51 2.48
C ASP A 102 -46.85 4.32 1.65
N LYS A 103 -47.86 3.60 2.17
CA LYS A 103 -48.48 2.45 1.49
C LYS A 103 -49.40 2.87 0.33
N GLU A 104 -49.87 4.10 0.37
CA GLU A 104 -50.75 4.73 -0.62
C GLU A 104 -50.00 5.30 -1.83
N GLY A 105 -48.67 5.26 -1.82
CA GLY A 105 -47.81 5.75 -2.92
C GLY A 105 -47.59 7.28 -2.91
N GLN A 106 -47.68 7.92 -1.74
CA GLN A 106 -47.39 9.32 -1.52
C GLN A 106 -45.98 9.51 -0.94
N LEU A 107 -45.28 10.53 -1.45
CA LEU A 107 -43.98 10.93 -0.94
C LEU A 107 -44.16 12.00 0.14
N HIS A 108 -43.71 11.69 1.35
CA HIS A 108 -43.66 12.61 2.47
C HIS A 108 -42.24 13.12 2.64
N PHE A 109 -42.00 14.37 2.28
CA PHE A 109 -40.72 15.04 2.50
C PHE A 109 -40.72 15.68 3.88
N ILE A 110 -39.67 15.43 4.66
CA ILE A 110 -39.55 15.83 6.05
C ILE A 110 -38.34 16.76 6.17
N ALA A 111 -38.57 18.03 6.42
CA ALA A 111 -37.49 19.00 6.54
C ALA A 111 -36.73 18.83 7.86
N ILE A 112 -35.41 18.75 7.79
CA ILE A 112 -34.51 18.70 8.95
C ILE A 112 -33.85 20.08 9.09
N PRO A 113 -33.91 20.75 10.26
CA PRO A 113 -34.34 20.22 11.56
C PRO A 113 -35.80 20.52 11.95
N SER A 114 -36.58 21.23 11.11
CA SER A 114 -37.89 21.78 11.50
C SER A 114 -38.97 20.71 11.75
N GLY A 115 -38.84 19.54 11.13
CA GLY A 115 -39.88 18.50 11.11
C GLY A 115 -41.06 18.83 10.21
N GLU A 116 -40.98 19.91 9.42
CA GLU A 116 -42.06 20.30 8.52
C GLU A 116 -42.27 19.24 7.44
N ARG A 117 -43.54 18.82 7.28
CA ARG A 117 -43.93 17.77 6.35
C ARG A 117 -44.60 18.35 5.13
N SER A 118 -44.16 17.93 3.96
CA SER A 118 -44.82 18.21 2.68
C SER A 118 -45.11 16.91 1.95
N VAL A 119 -46.29 16.83 1.34
CA VAL A 119 -46.81 15.59 0.73
C VAL A 119 -46.97 15.79 -0.75
N VAL A 120 -46.38 14.89 -1.54
CA VAL A 120 -46.47 14.91 -3.00
C VAL A 120 -46.95 13.54 -3.49
N PRO A 121 -48.16 13.45 -4.09
CA PRO A 121 -48.66 12.19 -4.62
C PRO A 121 -47.93 11.80 -5.90
N ILE A 122 -47.65 10.50 -6.07
CA ILE A 122 -47.09 9.96 -7.32
C ILE A 122 -48.23 9.70 -8.30
N ASN A 123 -48.52 10.69 -9.16
CA ASN A 123 -49.56 10.56 -10.19
C ASN A 123 -48.99 9.88 -11.44
N LEU A 124 -49.14 8.56 -11.53
CA LEU A 124 -48.73 7.77 -12.70
C LEU A 124 -49.67 7.99 -13.89
N ALA A 125 -49.13 7.81 -15.11
CA ALA A 125 -49.92 7.87 -16.34
C ALA A 125 -50.87 6.67 -16.50
N ASP A 126 -51.94 6.84 -17.29
CA ASP A 126 -52.92 5.81 -17.67
C ASP A 126 -53.72 5.20 -16.50
N ASP A 127 -53.98 5.99 -15.44
CA ASP A 127 -54.67 5.58 -14.20
C ASP A 127 -54.07 4.30 -13.58
N ALA A 128 -52.74 4.13 -13.69
CA ALA A 128 -52.04 2.98 -13.13
C ALA A 128 -51.70 3.24 -11.65
N GLN A 129 -51.77 2.22 -10.81
CA GLN A 129 -51.42 2.32 -9.39
C GLN A 129 -49.98 1.81 -9.16
N PRO A 130 -49.24 2.45 -8.24
CA PRO A 130 -47.90 2.00 -7.89
C PRO A 130 -47.97 0.66 -7.13
N SER A 131 -47.04 -0.25 -7.41
CA SER A 131 -47.04 -1.63 -6.87
C SER A 131 -45.67 -2.11 -6.39
N ALA A 132 -44.58 -1.59 -6.95
CA ALA A 132 -43.22 -1.88 -6.53
C ALA A 132 -42.35 -0.63 -6.64
N PHE A 133 -41.29 -0.53 -5.84
CA PHE A 133 -40.47 0.66 -5.75
C PHE A 133 -38.98 0.30 -5.69
N ALA A 134 -38.14 1.09 -6.36
CA ALA A 134 -36.69 1.03 -6.24
C ALA A 134 -36.10 2.44 -6.31
N HIS A 135 -35.37 2.84 -5.27
CA HIS A 135 -34.71 4.14 -5.21
C HIS A 135 -33.27 4.05 -5.72
N VAL A 136 -32.87 5.02 -6.56
CA VAL A 136 -31.52 5.19 -7.08
C VAL A 136 -30.92 6.46 -6.47
N PRO A 137 -30.15 6.34 -5.37
CA PRO A 137 -29.67 7.50 -4.62
C PRO A 137 -28.73 8.43 -5.42
N LYS A 138 -27.97 7.87 -6.37
CA LYS A 138 -26.98 8.62 -7.17
C LYS A 138 -27.64 9.63 -8.11
N THR A 139 -28.76 9.28 -8.72
CA THR A 139 -29.51 10.16 -9.64
C THR A 139 -30.74 10.78 -8.99
N GLN A 140 -31.03 10.45 -7.72
CA GLN A 140 -32.24 10.86 -7.01
C GLN A 140 -33.51 10.49 -7.80
N GLN A 141 -33.52 9.26 -8.34
CA GLN A 141 -34.64 8.72 -9.10
C GLN A 141 -35.34 7.63 -8.32
N LEU A 142 -36.66 7.59 -8.43
CA LEU A 142 -37.50 6.52 -7.92
C LEU A 142 -38.12 5.78 -9.10
N ALA A 143 -37.75 4.52 -9.28
CA ALA A 143 -38.41 3.64 -10.24
C ALA A 143 -39.65 3.03 -9.58
N VAL A 144 -40.79 3.15 -10.25
CA VAL A 144 -42.10 2.73 -9.74
C VAL A 144 -42.73 1.73 -10.70
N GLY A 145 -42.87 0.48 -10.27
CA GLY A 145 -43.60 -0.56 -10.98
C GLY A 145 -45.11 -0.38 -10.84
N THR A 146 -45.87 -0.74 -11.87
CA THR A 146 -47.32 -0.49 -11.91
C THR A 146 -48.17 -1.77 -11.86
N ASP A 147 -49.37 -1.67 -11.30
CA ASP A 147 -50.40 -2.74 -11.29
C ASP A 147 -50.77 -3.25 -12.70
N LYS A 148 -50.75 -2.36 -13.70
CA LYS A 148 -50.99 -2.68 -15.12
C LYS A 148 -49.73 -3.19 -15.85
N GLY A 149 -48.61 -3.43 -15.16
CA GLY A 149 -47.32 -3.87 -15.73
C GLY A 149 -46.39 -2.76 -16.25
N GLY A 150 -45.09 -3.05 -16.36
CA GLY A 150 -44.08 -2.04 -16.68
C GLY A 150 -43.77 -1.10 -15.51
N PHE A 151 -43.02 -0.02 -15.77
CA PHE A 151 -42.56 0.90 -14.74
C PHE A 151 -42.45 2.35 -15.24
N SER A 152 -42.53 3.30 -14.32
CA SER A 152 -42.26 4.72 -14.56
C SER A 152 -41.04 5.16 -13.74
N LEU A 153 -40.36 6.20 -14.22
CA LEU A 153 -39.27 6.84 -13.45
C LEU A 153 -39.81 8.16 -12.91
N VAL A 154 -39.64 8.37 -11.61
CA VAL A 154 -39.99 9.60 -10.90
C VAL A 154 -38.69 10.29 -10.54
N ASP A 155 -38.44 11.46 -11.12
CA ASP A 155 -37.24 12.25 -10.80
C ASP A 155 -37.53 13.13 -9.58
N LEU A 156 -36.71 13.00 -8.52
CA LEU A 156 -36.76 13.79 -7.30
C LEU A 156 -35.75 14.93 -7.43
N ASN A 157 -36.19 16.08 -7.91
CA ASN A 157 -35.34 17.25 -8.08
C ASN A 157 -35.33 18.07 -6.79
N TYR A 158 -34.14 18.27 -6.22
CA TYR A 158 -33.95 19.13 -5.06
C TYR A 158 -33.25 20.43 -5.48
N ALA A 159 -33.86 21.57 -5.17
CA ALA A 159 -33.32 22.89 -5.46
C ALA A 159 -33.10 23.67 -4.17
N ALA A 160 -31.89 24.22 -3.99
CA ALA A 160 -31.63 25.14 -2.90
C ALA A 160 -32.12 26.55 -3.29
N SER A 161 -32.98 27.12 -2.47
CA SER A 161 -33.39 28.53 -2.53
C SER A 161 -32.85 29.29 -1.33
N PHE A 162 -32.61 30.59 -1.51
CA PHE A 162 -32.22 31.49 -0.43
C PHE A 162 -33.35 32.50 -0.26
N GLY A 163 -33.92 32.58 0.95
CA GLY A 163 -34.91 33.61 1.27
C GLY A 163 -34.28 34.99 1.38
N ASP A 164 -35.12 36.02 1.54
CA ASP A 164 -34.69 37.42 1.74
C ASP A 164 -33.80 37.59 2.98
N ASP A 165 -33.90 36.68 3.95
CA ASP A 165 -33.07 36.63 5.17
C ASP A 165 -31.74 35.86 4.99
N GLU A 166 -31.33 35.56 3.75
CA GLU A 166 -30.18 34.70 3.38
C GLU A 166 -30.23 33.25 3.93
N GLN A 167 -31.34 32.85 4.56
CA GLN A 167 -31.54 31.47 5.01
C GLN A 167 -31.75 30.53 3.81
N ARG A 168 -30.91 29.50 3.75
CA ARG A 168 -31.01 28.43 2.75
C ARG A 168 -32.13 27.47 3.12
N SER A 169 -33.04 27.24 2.18
CA SER A 169 -34.06 26.19 2.23
C SER A 169 -33.92 25.28 1.02
N ILE A 170 -34.37 24.04 1.14
CA ILE A 170 -34.40 23.08 0.03
C ILE A 170 -35.85 22.88 -0.36
N GLY A 171 -36.16 23.25 -1.61
CA GLY A 171 -37.42 22.90 -2.24
C GLY A 171 -37.28 21.60 -3.02
N GLN A 172 -38.38 20.88 -3.14
CA GLN A 172 -38.51 19.66 -3.93
C GLN A 172 -39.44 19.89 -5.12
N ASP A 173 -39.09 19.31 -6.26
CA ASP A 173 -39.93 19.19 -7.43
C ASP A 173 -39.92 17.73 -7.88
N VAL A 174 -41.11 17.12 -7.92
CA VAL A 174 -41.28 15.71 -8.26
C VAL A 174 -41.86 15.63 -9.66
N THR A 175 -41.07 15.10 -10.59
CA THR A 175 -41.52 14.95 -11.97
C THR A 175 -41.72 13.48 -12.31
N VAL A 176 -42.96 13.13 -12.68
CA VAL A 176 -43.30 11.77 -13.07
C VAL A 176 -43.06 11.59 -14.57
N GLY A 177 -42.10 10.73 -14.90
CA GLY A 177 -41.78 10.35 -16.27
C GLY A 177 -42.86 9.49 -16.92
N LYS A 178 -42.67 9.20 -18.21
CA LYS A 178 -43.57 8.31 -18.95
C LYS A 178 -43.43 6.87 -18.47
N ARG A 179 -44.54 6.12 -18.51
CA ARG A 179 -44.54 4.68 -18.29
C ARG A 179 -43.83 3.94 -19.43
N TYR A 180 -42.81 3.17 -19.08
CA TYR A 180 -42.10 2.27 -19.96
C TYR A 180 -42.81 0.92 -19.96
N LYS A 181 -43.37 0.53 -21.11
CA LYS A 181 -43.97 -0.79 -21.33
C LYS A 181 -42.85 -1.83 -21.43
N GLY A 182 -42.64 -2.59 -20.36
CA GLY A 182 -41.67 -3.69 -20.26
C GLY A 182 -42.25 -4.80 -19.39
N GLY A 183 -41.70 -6.02 -19.51
CA GLY A 183 -42.33 -7.22 -18.95
C GLY A 183 -43.61 -7.62 -19.69
N LEU A 184 -44.51 -8.31 -18.99
CA LEU A 184 -45.84 -8.69 -19.44
C LEU A 184 -46.82 -7.50 -19.29
N ALA A 185 -47.70 -7.33 -20.27
CA ALA A 185 -48.74 -6.30 -20.24
C ALA A 185 -49.88 -6.71 -19.31
N ASP A 186 -50.42 -5.76 -18.55
CA ASP A 186 -51.58 -5.92 -17.66
C ASP A 186 -51.36 -6.95 -16.53
N VAL A 187 -50.09 -7.20 -16.18
CA VAL A 187 -49.68 -8.05 -15.05
C VAL A 187 -48.96 -7.19 -14.01
N PRO A 188 -49.33 -7.24 -12.72
CA PRO A 188 -48.76 -6.37 -11.69
C PRO A 188 -47.27 -6.66 -11.45
N VAL A 189 -46.49 -5.60 -11.26
CA VAL A 189 -45.08 -5.70 -10.86
C VAL A 189 -45.00 -5.79 -9.34
N ILE A 190 -44.51 -6.91 -8.82
CA ILE A 190 -44.41 -7.17 -7.38
C ILE A 190 -43.02 -6.82 -6.81
N ALA A 191 -41.99 -6.82 -7.64
CA ALA A 191 -40.65 -6.37 -7.27
C ALA A 191 -39.96 -5.77 -8.49
N LEU A 192 -39.11 -4.78 -8.23
CA LEU A 192 -38.39 -4.02 -9.25
C LEU A 192 -37.01 -3.68 -8.70
N ASP A 193 -36.02 -3.68 -9.58
CA ASP A 193 -34.80 -2.92 -9.37
C ASP A 193 -34.41 -2.19 -10.66
N TYR A 194 -33.79 -1.02 -10.52
CA TYR A 194 -33.43 -0.16 -11.64
C TYR A 194 -32.08 0.50 -11.41
N VAL A 195 -31.27 0.51 -12.46
CA VAL A 195 -29.98 1.22 -12.46
C VAL A 195 -29.87 2.11 -13.69
N ASP A 196 -29.44 3.34 -13.44
CA ASP A 196 -29.02 4.30 -14.44
C ASP A 196 -27.49 4.28 -14.61
N GLY A 197 -26.98 3.32 -15.38
CA GLY A 197 -25.57 3.21 -15.69
C GLY A 197 -25.15 4.17 -16.81
N GLU A 198 -23.89 4.63 -16.81
CA GLU A 198 -23.38 5.60 -17.79
C GLU A 198 -23.57 5.15 -19.25
N SER A 199 -23.45 3.84 -19.49
CA SER A 199 -23.54 3.24 -20.83
C SER A 199 -24.87 2.52 -21.08
N LEU A 200 -25.54 2.06 -20.02
CA LEU A 200 -26.72 1.22 -20.11
C LEU A 200 -27.65 1.43 -18.92
N LYS A 201 -28.93 1.67 -19.22
CA LYS A 201 -30.02 1.76 -18.25
C LYS A 201 -30.80 0.44 -18.28
N VAL A 202 -30.98 -0.19 -17.11
CA VAL A 202 -31.64 -1.50 -17.01
C VAL A 202 -32.60 -1.50 -15.83
N ALA A 203 -33.80 -1.99 -16.06
CA ALA A 203 -34.77 -2.35 -15.04
C ALA A 203 -34.99 -3.87 -15.07
N VAL A 204 -35.15 -4.48 -13.91
CA VAL A 204 -35.57 -5.88 -13.82
C VAL A 204 -36.88 -5.94 -13.07
N LEU A 205 -37.89 -6.53 -13.70
CA LEU A 205 -39.27 -6.59 -13.22
C LEU A 205 -39.60 -8.02 -12.81
N VAL A 206 -40.12 -8.22 -11.60
CA VAL A 206 -40.77 -9.46 -11.19
C VAL A 206 -42.27 -9.24 -11.22
N GLN A 207 -42.98 -10.08 -11.96
CA GLN A 207 -44.42 -10.02 -12.15
C GLN A 207 -45.06 -11.36 -11.78
N GLU A 208 -46.30 -11.35 -11.33
CA GLU A 208 -47.02 -12.57 -10.96
C GLU A 208 -48.13 -12.85 -11.98
N ALA A 209 -47.96 -13.92 -12.78
CA ALA A 209 -48.91 -14.36 -13.79
C ALA A 209 -49.27 -15.84 -13.54
N ASP A 210 -50.56 -16.16 -13.50
CA ASP A 210 -51.07 -17.54 -13.32
C ASP A 210 -50.46 -18.29 -12.11
N GLY A 211 -50.23 -17.58 -11.00
CA GLY A 211 -49.62 -18.13 -9.77
C GLY A 211 -48.13 -18.44 -9.87
N LYS A 212 -47.46 -18.00 -10.94
CA LYS A 212 -46.00 -18.09 -11.12
C LYS A 212 -45.39 -16.70 -11.20
N ARG A 213 -44.21 -16.54 -10.59
CA ARG A 213 -43.42 -15.32 -10.71
C ARG A 213 -42.55 -15.37 -11.97
N VAL A 214 -42.72 -14.38 -12.84
CA VAL A 214 -41.99 -14.21 -14.09
C VAL A 214 -41.06 -13.00 -13.94
N THR A 215 -39.79 -13.13 -14.33
CA THR A 215 -38.78 -12.07 -14.23
C THR A 215 -38.33 -11.62 -15.62
N HIS A 216 -38.44 -10.32 -15.88
CA HIS A 216 -38.04 -9.70 -17.14
C HIS A 216 -36.92 -8.68 -16.94
N ALA A 217 -35.87 -8.77 -17.77
CA ALA A 217 -34.84 -7.75 -17.89
C ALA A 217 -35.20 -6.78 -19.02
N VAL A 218 -35.47 -5.52 -18.66
CA VAL A 218 -35.85 -4.45 -19.57
C VAL A 218 -34.67 -3.49 -19.73
N THR A 219 -34.17 -3.35 -20.96
CA THR A 219 -33.06 -2.44 -21.26
C THR A 219 -33.57 -1.19 -21.95
N LEU A 220 -33.11 -0.03 -21.48
CA LEU A 220 -33.45 1.27 -22.02
C LEU A 220 -32.26 1.86 -22.78
N LYS A 221 -32.52 2.45 -23.94
CA LYS A 221 -31.52 3.17 -24.73
C LYS A 221 -31.89 4.64 -24.83
N GLN A 222 -30.94 5.50 -24.49
CA GLN A 222 -31.07 6.94 -24.67
C GLN A 222 -30.19 7.38 -25.85
N LYS A 223 -30.80 7.95 -26.89
CA LYS A 223 -30.03 8.56 -27.98
C LYS A 223 -29.55 9.94 -27.52
N ARG A 224 -28.24 10.17 -27.40
CA ARG A 224 -27.69 11.53 -27.20
C ARG A 224 -27.71 12.28 -28.54
N SER A 225 -28.16 13.53 -28.54
CA SER A 225 -28.12 14.42 -29.71
C SER A 225 -27.19 15.60 -29.44
N LEU A 226 -26.75 16.30 -30.48
CA LEU A 226 -25.94 17.52 -30.35
C LEU A 226 -26.66 18.66 -29.58
N MET A 227 -27.99 18.63 -29.48
CA MET A 227 -28.81 19.59 -28.72
C MET A 227 -29.19 19.09 -27.31
N GLY A 228 -28.62 17.99 -26.84
CA GLY A 228 -28.86 17.44 -25.50
C GLY A 228 -29.31 15.99 -25.50
N ALA A 229 -29.67 15.49 -24.31
CA ALA A 229 -30.08 14.11 -24.10
C ALA A 229 -31.43 13.83 -24.78
N GLY A 230 -31.48 12.91 -25.74
CA GLY A 230 -32.71 12.55 -26.44
C GLY A 230 -33.62 11.64 -25.61
N LYS A 231 -34.79 11.31 -26.17
CA LYS A 231 -35.81 10.49 -25.50
C LYS A 231 -35.29 9.07 -25.20
N VAL A 232 -35.49 8.62 -23.96
CA VAL A 232 -35.25 7.24 -23.54
C VAL A 232 -36.33 6.35 -24.16
N LYS A 233 -35.93 5.22 -24.75
CA LYS A 233 -36.86 4.20 -25.30
C LYS A 233 -36.46 2.82 -24.82
N VAL A 234 -37.45 1.93 -24.69
CA VAL A 234 -37.22 0.50 -24.47
C VAL A 234 -36.49 -0.06 -25.69
N ALA A 235 -35.36 -0.70 -25.45
CA ALA A 235 -34.47 -1.27 -26.46
C ALA A 235 -34.49 -2.80 -26.46
N GLY A 236 -34.80 -3.43 -25.33
CA GLY A 236 -34.97 -4.87 -25.19
C GLY A 236 -35.82 -5.22 -23.98
N ASN A 237 -36.56 -6.32 -24.09
CA ASN A 237 -37.39 -6.90 -23.04
C ASN A 237 -37.19 -8.42 -23.12
N GLN A 238 -36.44 -8.98 -22.18
CA GLN A 238 -36.07 -10.40 -22.17
C GLN A 238 -36.66 -11.09 -20.96
N ASP A 239 -37.34 -12.22 -21.17
CA ASP A 239 -37.75 -13.12 -20.09
C ASP A 239 -36.54 -13.93 -19.62
N ILE A 240 -36.18 -13.81 -18.35
CA ILE A 240 -35.07 -14.53 -17.72
C ILE A 240 -35.55 -15.57 -16.70
N SER A 241 -36.87 -15.81 -16.62
CA SER A 241 -37.47 -16.73 -15.63
C SER A 241 -36.98 -18.17 -15.79
N GLY A 242 -36.76 -18.61 -17.03
CA GLY A 242 -36.26 -19.95 -17.33
C GLY A 242 -34.83 -20.22 -16.84
N GLU A 243 -34.08 -19.17 -16.50
CA GLU A 243 -32.71 -19.28 -15.99
C GLU A 243 -32.65 -19.42 -14.47
N LEU A 244 -33.77 -19.20 -13.76
CA LEU A 244 -33.84 -19.16 -12.31
C LEU A 244 -34.20 -20.54 -11.72
N GLU A 245 -33.56 -20.88 -10.60
CA GLU A 245 -33.89 -22.08 -9.81
C GLU A 245 -34.76 -21.68 -8.62
N GLY A 246 -36.08 -21.83 -8.75
CA GLY A 246 -37.06 -21.44 -7.71
C GLY A 246 -37.75 -20.12 -8.00
N THR A 247 -38.49 -19.59 -7.01
CA THR A 247 -39.22 -18.33 -7.17
C THR A 247 -38.35 -17.13 -6.79
N PRO A 248 -38.27 -16.08 -7.65
CA PRO A 248 -37.49 -14.89 -7.35
C PRO A 248 -38.05 -14.14 -6.13
N ARG A 249 -37.16 -13.78 -5.20
CA ARG A 249 -37.46 -13.02 -3.98
C ARG A 249 -36.79 -11.65 -3.98
N PHE A 250 -35.50 -11.60 -4.30
CA PHE A 250 -34.76 -10.34 -4.41
C PHE A 250 -34.12 -10.25 -5.79
N VAL A 251 -34.15 -9.05 -6.35
CA VAL A 251 -33.54 -8.75 -7.63
C VAL A 251 -32.67 -7.52 -7.47
N ARG A 252 -31.43 -7.60 -7.96
CA ARG A 252 -30.49 -6.50 -7.95
C ARG A 252 -29.78 -6.37 -9.29
N VAL A 253 -29.61 -5.13 -9.75
CA VAL A 253 -28.86 -4.78 -10.96
C VAL A 253 -27.56 -4.10 -10.54
N GLY A 254 -26.44 -4.53 -11.12
CA GLY A 254 -25.13 -3.92 -10.86
C GLY A 254 -25.06 -2.49 -11.41
N ALA A 255 -24.23 -1.63 -10.81
CA ALA A 255 -24.14 -0.19 -11.09
C ALA A 255 -23.95 0.19 -12.59
N GLY A 256 -23.31 -0.67 -13.39
CA GLY A 256 -23.13 -0.45 -14.82
C GLY A 256 -24.24 -1.01 -15.72
N GLY A 257 -25.27 -1.65 -15.17
CA GLY A 257 -26.35 -2.32 -15.91
C GLY A 257 -25.95 -3.59 -16.65
N GLN A 258 -24.68 -4.02 -16.57
CA GLN A 258 -24.15 -5.20 -17.27
C GLN A 258 -24.38 -6.53 -16.52
N LEU A 259 -24.85 -6.44 -15.27
CA LEU A 259 -24.92 -7.55 -14.33
C LEU A 259 -26.27 -7.54 -13.62
N ILE A 260 -26.90 -8.70 -13.49
CA ILE A 260 -28.12 -8.93 -12.73
C ILE A 260 -27.87 -10.07 -11.74
N ALA A 261 -28.30 -9.89 -10.50
CA ALA A 261 -28.30 -10.92 -9.46
C ALA A 261 -29.74 -11.14 -8.98
N VAL A 262 -30.20 -12.38 -9.00
CA VAL A 262 -31.54 -12.76 -8.54
C VAL A 262 -31.43 -13.82 -7.45
N ALA A 263 -31.89 -13.51 -6.23
CA ALA A 263 -32.02 -14.49 -5.16
C ALA A 263 -33.39 -15.14 -5.20
N THR A 264 -33.42 -16.46 -5.04
CA THR A 264 -34.64 -17.26 -5.04
C THR A 264 -34.98 -17.81 -3.66
N ASP A 265 -36.22 -18.26 -3.49
CA ASP A 265 -36.72 -18.96 -2.30
C ASP A 265 -35.97 -20.26 -1.98
N SER A 266 -35.37 -20.89 -2.98
CA SER A 266 -34.52 -22.07 -2.82
C SER A 266 -33.19 -21.79 -2.12
N GLY A 267 -32.90 -20.52 -1.78
CA GLY A 267 -31.63 -20.10 -1.18
C GLY A 267 -30.49 -19.99 -2.20
N SER A 268 -30.79 -19.92 -3.50
CA SER A 268 -29.80 -19.73 -4.56
C SER A 268 -29.72 -18.27 -5.01
N ILE A 269 -28.57 -17.87 -5.56
CA ILE A 269 -28.38 -16.61 -6.29
C ILE A 269 -27.99 -16.95 -7.73
N CYS A 270 -28.79 -16.49 -8.69
CA CYS A 270 -28.51 -16.57 -10.12
C CYS A 270 -27.86 -15.26 -10.59
N TYR A 271 -26.65 -15.36 -11.14
CA TYR A 271 -25.89 -14.27 -11.74
C TYR A 271 -26.01 -14.34 -13.26
N LEU A 272 -26.56 -13.27 -13.85
CA LEU A 272 -26.60 -13.07 -15.30
C LEU A 272 -25.72 -11.90 -15.70
N ARG A 273 -25.00 -12.04 -16.81
CA ARG A 273 -24.19 -11.00 -17.43
C ARG A 273 -24.74 -10.69 -18.81
N ARG A 274 -24.68 -9.42 -19.20
CA ARG A 274 -25.04 -9.02 -20.56
C ARG A 274 -23.98 -9.52 -21.56
N ASP A 275 -24.43 -10.24 -22.57
CA ASP A 275 -23.65 -10.59 -23.76
C ASP A 275 -24.37 -10.05 -25.01
N GLY A 276 -23.76 -9.07 -25.67
CA GLY A 276 -24.38 -8.32 -26.75
C GLY A 276 -25.68 -7.59 -26.33
N ARG A 277 -26.84 -8.17 -26.68
CA ARG A 277 -28.17 -7.59 -26.38
C ARG A 277 -28.93 -8.32 -25.28
N GLU A 278 -28.53 -9.53 -24.95
CA GLU A 278 -29.24 -10.43 -24.04
C GLU A 278 -28.43 -10.62 -22.76
N PHE A 279 -29.11 -11.01 -21.69
CA PHE A 279 -28.52 -11.46 -20.45
C PHE A 279 -28.42 -12.98 -20.48
N VAL A 280 -27.22 -13.48 -20.25
CA VAL A 280 -26.90 -14.92 -20.22
C VAL A 280 -26.54 -15.29 -18.79
N LYS A 281 -27.06 -16.43 -18.31
CA LYS A 281 -26.70 -16.96 -17.00
C LYS A 281 -25.24 -17.39 -17.00
N MET A 282 -24.48 -16.83 -16.06
CA MET A 282 -23.07 -17.15 -15.86
C MET A 282 -22.87 -18.16 -14.73
N GLN A 283 -23.66 -18.05 -13.66
CA GLN A 283 -23.47 -18.84 -12.44
C GLN A 283 -24.76 -18.89 -11.62
N THR A 284 -25.04 -20.06 -11.05
CA THR A 284 -25.94 -20.21 -9.90
C THR A 284 -25.10 -20.66 -8.72
N PHE A 285 -25.26 -20.04 -7.55
CA PHE A 285 -24.55 -20.45 -6.34
C PHE A 285 -25.41 -20.31 -5.09
N PHE A 286 -25.08 -21.08 -4.04
CA PHE A 286 -25.81 -21.14 -2.79
C PHE A 286 -24.98 -20.49 -1.68
N PRO A 287 -25.22 -19.21 -1.33
CA PRO A 287 -24.37 -18.46 -0.42
C PRO A 287 -24.26 -19.04 0.99
N PHE A 288 -25.24 -19.87 1.41
CA PHE A 288 -25.34 -20.44 2.75
C PHE A 288 -25.52 -21.96 2.75
N ALA A 289 -25.04 -22.67 1.73
CA ALA A 289 -25.16 -24.13 1.64
C ALA A 289 -24.60 -24.88 2.87
N ASP A 290 -23.59 -24.29 3.53
CA ASP A 290 -22.93 -24.77 4.74
C ASP A 290 -23.63 -24.35 6.04
N SER A 291 -24.64 -23.48 5.98
CA SER A 291 -25.40 -23.03 7.15
C SER A 291 -26.64 -23.88 7.38
N ALA A 292 -27.06 -24.02 8.64
CA ALA A 292 -28.33 -24.65 9.00
C ALA A 292 -29.54 -23.91 8.39
N THR A 293 -29.42 -22.59 8.20
CA THR A 293 -30.45 -21.75 7.60
C THR A 293 -29.97 -21.25 6.24
N GLN A 294 -30.53 -21.82 5.18
CA GLN A 294 -30.15 -21.50 3.79
C GLN A 294 -30.95 -20.33 3.19
N GLU A 295 -32.03 -19.90 3.87
CA GLU A 295 -32.90 -18.82 3.41
C GLU A 295 -32.17 -17.47 3.39
N ILE A 296 -32.20 -16.81 2.22
CA ILE A 296 -31.64 -15.47 2.03
C ILE A 296 -32.61 -14.44 2.60
N ALA A 297 -32.13 -13.61 3.53
CA ALA A 297 -32.88 -12.54 4.17
C ALA A 297 -32.67 -11.17 3.51
N SER A 298 -31.46 -10.89 3.04
CA SER A 298 -31.16 -9.67 2.27
C SER A 298 -30.12 -9.92 1.18
N LEU A 299 -30.19 -9.13 0.10
CA LEU A 299 -29.29 -9.17 -1.04
C LEU A 299 -29.13 -7.75 -1.60
N ASP A 300 -27.94 -7.17 -1.49
CA ASP A 300 -27.68 -5.82 -2.00
C ASP A 300 -26.24 -5.66 -2.50
N PHE A 301 -26.01 -4.69 -3.39
CA PHE A 301 -24.67 -4.36 -3.86
C PHE A 301 -23.94 -3.38 -2.93
N LEU A 302 -22.62 -3.53 -2.84
CA LEU A 302 -21.73 -2.43 -2.44
C LEU A 302 -21.60 -1.41 -3.58
N LEU A 303 -21.07 -0.23 -3.24
CA LEU A 303 -20.69 0.79 -4.23
C LEU A 303 -19.91 0.16 -5.39
N GLY A 304 -20.28 0.49 -6.63
CA GLY A 304 -19.67 -0.04 -7.86
C GLY A 304 -20.19 -1.39 -8.37
N GLY A 305 -21.08 -2.07 -7.63
CA GLY A 305 -21.88 -3.17 -8.19
C GLY A 305 -21.12 -4.46 -8.53
N ASN A 306 -19.89 -4.63 -8.04
CA ASN A 306 -19.09 -5.85 -8.25
C ASN A 306 -19.08 -6.79 -7.04
N SER A 307 -19.66 -6.36 -5.92
CA SER A 307 -19.69 -7.11 -4.66
C SER A 307 -21.11 -7.14 -4.08
N LEU A 308 -21.62 -8.34 -3.83
CA LEU A 308 -22.91 -8.63 -3.23
C LEU A 308 -22.76 -8.86 -1.73
N VAL A 309 -23.49 -8.10 -0.94
CA VAL A 309 -23.69 -8.35 0.49
C VAL A 309 -24.92 -9.21 0.65
N VAL A 310 -24.77 -10.35 1.33
CA VAL A 310 -25.85 -11.31 1.53
C VAL A 310 -25.98 -11.63 3.02
N THR A 311 -27.21 -11.71 3.51
CA THR A 311 -27.51 -12.22 4.85
C THR A 311 -28.52 -13.35 4.80
N ASN A 312 -28.42 -14.28 5.75
CA ASN A 312 -29.46 -15.30 5.96
C ASN A 312 -30.39 -14.94 7.12
N ALA A 313 -31.47 -15.70 7.29
CA ALA A 313 -32.42 -15.46 8.38
C ALA A 313 -31.82 -15.66 9.80
N ALA A 314 -30.67 -16.33 9.92
CA ALA A 314 -29.92 -16.48 11.16
C ALA A 314 -28.92 -15.33 11.43
N GLY A 315 -28.82 -14.34 10.55
CA GLY A 315 -27.92 -13.18 10.68
C GLY A 315 -26.49 -13.39 10.18
N VAL A 316 -26.15 -14.53 9.59
CA VAL A 316 -24.84 -14.75 8.95
C VAL A 316 -24.68 -13.79 7.79
N ASN A 317 -23.63 -12.96 7.82
CA ASN A 317 -23.36 -11.94 6.81
C ASN A 317 -22.09 -12.26 6.01
N ARG A 318 -22.21 -12.40 4.70
CA ARG A 318 -21.12 -12.71 3.77
C ARG A 318 -21.08 -11.72 2.62
N VAL A 319 -19.91 -11.53 2.02
CA VAL A 319 -19.77 -10.76 0.78
C VAL A 319 -19.20 -11.66 -0.30
N PHE A 320 -19.87 -11.62 -1.45
CA PHE A 320 -19.47 -12.29 -2.67
C PHE A 320 -19.02 -11.24 -3.67
N SER A 321 -17.74 -11.27 -4.07
CA SER A 321 -17.22 -10.34 -5.07
C SER A 321 -16.92 -11.06 -6.37
N LEU A 322 -17.02 -10.33 -7.48
CA LEU A 322 -16.51 -10.81 -8.75
C LEU A 322 -15.00 -10.98 -8.67
N TYR A 323 -14.53 -12.19 -8.94
CA TYR A 323 -13.11 -12.54 -8.97
C TYR A 323 -12.77 -13.30 -10.26
N MET A 324 -11.48 -13.40 -10.58
CA MET A 324 -10.99 -14.17 -11.72
C MET A 324 -10.41 -15.50 -11.22
N PRO A 325 -11.07 -16.65 -11.40
CA PRO A 325 -10.61 -17.93 -10.86
C PRO A 325 -9.25 -18.37 -11.41
N ALA A 326 -9.02 -18.11 -12.69
CA ALA A 326 -7.75 -18.31 -13.36
C ALA A 326 -7.41 -17.10 -14.24
N LYS A 327 -6.14 -17.01 -14.64
CA LYS A 327 -5.71 -15.99 -15.61
C LYS A 327 -6.49 -16.20 -16.91
N ASP A 328 -7.14 -15.14 -17.38
CA ASP A 328 -8.01 -15.13 -18.58
C ASP A 328 -9.35 -15.90 -18.46
N ALA A 329 -9.72 -16.36 -17.26
CA ALA A 329 -11.05 -16.92 -17.01
C ALA A 329 -12.12 -15.82 -16.91
N GLU A 330 -13.38 -16.22 -17.15
CA GLU A 330 -14.52 -15.34 -16.91
C GLU A 330 -14.64 -14.98 -15.42
N ARG A 331 -15.15 -13.77 -15.16
CA ARG A 331 -15.38 -13.29 -13.79
C ARG A 331 -16.64 -13.94 -13.22
N LEU A 332 -16.49 -14.58 -12.07
CA LEU A 332 -17.57 -15.24 -11.34
C LEU A 332 -17.64 -14.69 -9.93
N PHE A 333 -18.77 -14.86 -9.24
CA PHE A 333 -18.88 -14.53 -7.83
C PHE A 333 -18.25 -15.63 -6.98
N GLY A 334 -17.41 -15.20 -6.04
CA GLY A 334 -16.84 -16.04 -5.00
C GLY A 334 -16.98 -15.36 -3.65
N GLN A 335 -17.08 -16.15 -2.58
CA GLN A 335 -17.11 -15.62 -1.22
C GLN A 335 -15.75 -15.00 -0.90
N THR A 336 -15.69 -13.68 -0.78
CA THR A 336 -14.44 -12.94 -0.54
C THR A 336 -14.33 -12.41 0.88
N LYS A 337 -15.45 -12.30 1.62
CA LYS A 337 -15.50 -11.81 3.01
C LYS A 337 -16.56 -12.54 3.81
N SER A 338 -16.35 -12.66 5.12
CA SER A 338 -17.30 -13.18 6.09
C SER A 338 -17.27 -12.33 7.35
N PHE A 339 -18.39 -11.73 7.71
CA PHE A 339 -18.46 -10.90 8.90
C PHE A 339 -18.97 -11.69 10.11
N ALA A 340 -18.79 -11.11 11.31
CA ALA A 340 -19.48 -11.57 12.51
C ALA A 340 -21.01 -11.57 12.26
N PRO A 341 -21.72 -12.63 12.66
CA PRO A 341 -23.16 -12.71 12.45
C PRO A 341 -23.89 -11.60 13.20
N LEU A 342 -24.96 -11.10 12.60
CA LEU A 342 -25.93 -10.23 13.25
C LEU A 342 -26.81 -11.05 14.22
N PRO A 343 -27.51 -10.42 15.18
CA PRO A 343 -28.41 -11.11 16.09
C PRO A 343 -29.57 -11.86 15.42
N GLY A 344 -29.93 -11.49 14.19
CA GLY A 344 -30.96 -12.14 13.39
C GLY A 344 -30.93 -11.67 11.93
N ALA A 345 -32.02 -11.93 11.21
CA ALA A 345 -32.20 -11.50 9.83
C ALA A 345 -32.02 -9.98 9.68
N ALA A 346 -31.30 -9.55 8.62
CA ALA A 346 -31.20 -8.13 8.32
C ALA A 346 -32.58 -7.59 7.89
N SER A 347 -33.09 -6.60 8.63
CA SER A 347 -34.35 -5.92 8.33
C SER A 347 -34.18 -4.83 7.27
N ALA A 348 -33.02 -4.17 7.25
CA ALA A 348 -32.75 -3.08 6.33
C ALA A 348 -31.26 -3.00 5.97
N TYR A 349 -30.98 -2.42 4.80
CA TYR A 349 -29.64 -2.24 4.24
C TYR A 349 -29.50 -0.87 3.56
N ALA A 350 -28.35 -0.22 3.74
CA ALA A 350 -27.95 0.94 2.96
C ALA A 350 -26.46 0.91 2.62
N ALA A 351 -26.13 1.08 1.34
CA ALA A 351 -24.75 1.24 0.88
C ALA A 351 -24.33 2.72 0.89
N SER A 352 -23.07 2.99 1.21
CA SER A 352 -22.47 4.30 1.04
C SER A 352 -22.29 4.63 -0.45
N GLN A 353 -22.44 5.92 -0.79
CA GLN A 353 -22.17 6.42 -2.14
C GLN A 353 -20.73 6.89 -2.36
N ARG A 354 -19.91 6.90 -1.30
CA ARG A 354 -18.52 7.44 -1.34
C ARG A 354 -17.44 6.41 -1.14
N ASN A 355 -17.75 5.31 -0.48
CA ASN A 355 -16.81 4.27 -0.11
C ASN A 355 -17.54 2.93 -0.04
N LYS A 356 -16.82 1.85 0.28
CA LYS A 356 -17.36 0.49 0.37
C LYS A 356 -17.97 0.19 1.75
N SER A 357 -18.36 1.22 2.51
CA SER A 357 -19.09 1.06 3.76
C SER A 357 -20.57 0.79 3.50
N PHE A 358 -21.19 0.02 4.39
CA PHE A 358 -22.62 -0.28 4.36
C PHE A 358 -23.18 -0.39 5.78
N LEU A 359 -24.44 0.01 5.93
CA LEU A 359 -25.18 -0.03 7.18
C LEU A 359 -26.23 -1.13 7.10
N MET A 360 -26.34 -1.93 8.15
CA MET A 360 -27.37 -2.95 8.31
C MET A 360 -28.11 -2.76 9.62
N ALA A 361 -29.41 -3.03 9.60
CA ALA A 361 -30.23 -3.18 10.78
C ALA A 361 -30.63 -4.66 10.94
N SER A 362 -30.63 -5.16 12.18
CA SER A 362 -31.10 -6.49 12.54
C SER A 362 -31.72 -6.45 13.94
N GLY A 363 -33.05 -6.51 14.01
CA GLY A 363 -33.78 -6.30 15.25
C GLY A 363 -33.47 -4.91 15.79
N GLU A 364 -32.99 -4.85 17.03
CA GLU A 364 -32.59 -3.60 17.70
C GLU A 364 -31.13 -3.21 17.42
N THR A 365 -30.37 -4.01 16.67
CA THR A 365 -28.94 -3.73 16.44
C THR A 365 -28.71 -3.04 15.10
N LEU A 366 -27.95 -1.95 15.13
CA LEU A 366 -27.41 -1.29 13.95
C LEU A 366 -25.93 -1.59 13.83
N SER A 367 -25.47 -1.92 12.61
CA SER A 367 -24.08 -2.27 12.35
C SER A 367 -23.58 -1.60 11.07
N LEU A 368 -22.60 -0.70 11.22
CA LEU A 368 -21.86 -0.08 10.13
C LEU A 368 -20.59 -0.89 9.86
N ARG A 369 -20.42 -1.37 8.63
CA ARG A 369 -19.35 -2.27 8.22
C ARG A 369 -18.66 -1.77 6.96
N HIS A 370 -17.41 -2.19 6.73
CA HIS A 370 -16.65 -1.85 5.53
C HIS A 370 -16.29 -3.11 4.73
N GLY A 371 -16.75 -3.16 3.47
CA GLY A 371 -16.70 -4.36 2.62
C GLY A 371 -15.30 -4.81 2.23
N THR A 372 -14.41 -3.88 1.86
CA THR A 372 -13.06 -4.25 1.38
C THR A 372 -12.15 -4.76 2.49
N THR A 373 -12.26 -4.19 3.70
CA THR A 373 -11.36 -4.51 4.83
C THR A 373 -11.93 -5.57 5.78
N GLU A 374 -13.17 -6.02 5.57
CA GLU A 374 -13.84 -7.01 6.44
C GLU A 374 -13.97 -6.53 7.90
N THR A 375 -14.18 -5.22 8.10
CA THR A 375 -14.22 -4.63 9.44
C THR A 375 -15.62 -4.15 9.81
N VAL A 376 -15.99 -4.37 11.07
CA VAL A 376 -17.12 -3.70 11.70
C VAL A 376 -16.60 -2.35 12.20
N ARG A 377 -17.14 -1.26 11.66
CA ARG A 377 -16.72 0.11 11.96
C ARG A 377 -17.41 0.63 13.21
N TRP A 378 -18.68 0.29 13.38
CA TRP A 378 -19.49 0.61 14.55
C TRP A 378 -20.66 -0.38 14.65
N GLU A 379 -21.01 -0.80 15.86
CA GLU A 379 -22.16 -1.66 16.11
C GLU A 379 -22.75 -1.31 17.48
N ALA A 380 -24.07 -1.09 17.54
CA ALA A 380 -24.76 -0.79 18.80
C ALA A 380 -26.22 -1.21 18.77
N ALA A 381 -26.70 -1.71 19.90
CA ALA A 381 -28.12 -1.91 20.16
C ALA A 381 -28.82 -0.56 20.40
N GLN A 382 -30.02 -0.41 19.86
CA GLN A 382 -30.90 0.74 19.97
C GLN A 382 -32.11 0.38 20.83
N SER A 383 -32.86 1.38 21.28
CA SER A 383 -34.13 1.18 22.02
C SER A 383 -35.32 0.88 21.11
N TYR A 384 -35.11 0.80 19.80
CA TYR A 384 -36.14 0.62 18.78
C TYR A 384 -35.61 -0.31 17.68
N GLN A 385 -36.53 -0.84 16.87
CA GLN A 385 -36.20 -1.67 15.73
C GLN A 385 -36.28 -0.85 14.44
N ALA A 386 -35.16 -0.74 13.73
CA ALA A 386 -35.12 0.00 12.46
C ALA A 386 -35.74 -0.86 11.35
N ALA A 387 -36.81 -0.34 10.74
CA ALA A 387 -37.46 -0.90 9.57
C ALA A 387 -36.77 -0.47 8.27
N HIS A 388 -36.27 0.78 8.23
CA HIS A 388 -35.48 1.30 7.12
C HIS A 388 -34.22 2.00 7.62
N VAL A 389 -33.18 1.99 6.80
CA VAL A 389 -31.94 2.71 7.06
C VAL A 389 -31.46 3.42 5.79
N ALA A 390 -30.79 4.55 5.97
CA ALA A 390 -30.17 5.29 4.88
C ALA A 390 -28.85 5.93 5.32
N LEU A 391 -27.92 6.04 4.38
CA LEU A 391 -26.65 6.76 4.56
C LEU A 391 -26.66 8.03 3.72
N SER A 392 -26.17 9.13 4.28
CA SER A 392 -26.05 10.38 3.52
C SER A 392 -25.07 10.24 2.36
N SER A 393 -25.31 10.98 1.28
CA SER A 393 -24.38 11.05 0.13
C SER A 393 -23.00 11.58 0.51
N LYS A 394 -22.88 12.29 1.64
CA LYS A 394 -21.61 12.79 2.19
C LYS A 394 -20.93 11.81 3.15
N HIS A 395 -21.59 10.72 3.54
CA HIS A 395 -21.09 9.75 4.52
C HIS A 395 -20.78 10.37 5.89
N ASP A 396 -21.60 11.34 6.31
CA ASP A 396 -21.47 12.10 7.56
C ASP A 396 -22.71 12.00 8.47
N ARG A 397 -23.78 11.35 7.97
CA ARG A 397 -25.02 11.11 8.68
C ARG A 397 -25.59 9.75 8.31
N LEU A 398 -26.30 9.15 9.26
CA LEU A 398 -27.11 7.96 9.07
C LEU A 398 -28.52 8.23 9.60
N LEU A 399 -29.49 7.69 8.91
CA LEU A 399 -30.90 7.86 9.19
C LEU A 399 -31.51 6.49 9.36
N THR A 400 -32.38 6.34 10.35
CA THR A 400 -33.18 5.14 10.55
C THR A 400 -34.63 5.53 10.73
N LEU A 401 -35.52 4.66 10.28
CA LEU A 401 -36.97 4.81 10.44
C LEU A 401 -37.49 3.54 11.10
N ASP A 402 -38.19 3.70 12.22
CA ASP A 402 -38.86 2.58 12.89
C ASP A 402 -40.22 2.26 12.24
N GLN A 403 -40.90 1.21 12.73
CA GLN A 403 -42.24 0.86 12.25
C GLN A 403 -43.33 1.86 12.69
N ALA A 404 -43.10 2.57 13.81
CA ALA A 404 -44.03 3.57 14.31
C ALA A 404 -44.05 4.87 13.48
N GLY A 405 -43.04 5.05 12.61
CA GLY A 405 -42.87 6.25 11.81
C GLY A 405 -42.03 7.33 12.50
N THR A 406 -41.14 6.96 13.41
CA THR A 406 -40.13 7.85 14.02
C THR A 406 -38.84 7.79 13.23
N LEU A 407 -38.38 8.94 12.75
CA LEU A 407 -37.11 9.12 12.06
C LEU A 407 -36.03 9.51 13.07
N TYR A 408 -34.96 8.72 13.15
CA TYR A 408 -33.79 9.01 13.98
C TYR A 408 -32.63 9.45 13.10
N LEU A 409 -32.06 10.62 13.42
CA LEU A 409 -30.90 11.18 12.74
C LEU A 409 -29.66 11.03 13.62
N TYR A 410 -28.65 10.33 13.11
CA TYR A 410 -27.35 10.27 13.78
C TYR A 410 -26.26 10.93 12.94
N LYS A 411 -25.31 11.53 13.65
CA LYS A 411 -24.06 12.02 13.09
C LYS A 411 -23.09 10.85 12.96
N LEU A 412 -22.44 10.73 11.81
CA LEU A 412 -21.42 9.73 11.52
C LEU A 412 -20.07 10.42 11.33
N HIS A 413 -19.07 10.01 12.10
CA HIS A 413 -17.68 10.40 11.89
C HIS A 413 -16.82 9.15 11.69
N ASP A 414 -16.58 8.81 10.43
CA ASP A 414 -15.64 7.74 10.03
C ASP A 414 -14.73 8.26 8.89
N PRO A 415 -13.65 8.99 9.22
CA PRO A 415 -12.81 9.61 8.19
C PRO A 415 -11.93 8.62 7.43
N HIS A 416 -11.69 7.41 7.98
CA HIS A 416 -10.74 6.43 7.44
C HIS A 416 -11.29 4.99 7.43
N PRO A 417 -12.44 4.71 6.80
CA PRO A 417 -13.09 3.39 6.83
C PRO A 417 -12.26 2.30 6.12
N GLU A 418 -11.49 2.65 5.10
CA GLU A 418 -10.60 1.76 4.37
C GLU A 418 -9.28 1.43 5.11
N ALA A 419 -9.03 2.08 6.25
CA ALA A 419 -7.82 1.88 7.03
C ALA A 419 -8.00 0.86 8.17
N GLY A 420 -6.89 0.25 8.57
CA GLY A 420 -6.84 -0.63 9.73
C GLY A 420 -5.74 -1.68 9.63
N MET A 421 -5.61 -2.51 10.67
CA MET A 421 -4.58 -3.55 10.72
C MET A 421 -4.64 -4.51 9.53
N GLN A 422 -5.86 -4.93 9.14
CA GLN A 422 -6.07 -5.80 7.99
C GLN A 422 -5.64 -5.15 6.67
N ALA A 423 -5.91 -3.86 6.48
CA ALA A 423 -5.56 -3.13 5.26
C ALA A 423 -4.04 -2.97 5.09
N PHE A 424 -3.34 -2.66 6.18
CA PHE A 424 -1.90 -2.37 6.13
C PHE A 424 -1.02 -3.63 6.18
N PHE A 425 -1.41 -4.65 6.97
CA PHE A 425 -0.56 -5.81 7.25
C PHE A 425 -1.21 -7.16 6.94
N GLY A 426 -2.52 -7.19 6.69
CA GLY A 426 -3.26 -8.39 6.28
C GLY A 426 -3.30 -8.56 4.76
N LYS A 427 -3.69 -9.77 4.32
CA LYS A 427 -4.03 -10.00 2.91
C LYS A 427 -5.46 -9.57 2.69
N VAL A 428 -5.68 -8.75 1.67
CA VAL A 428 -7.01 -8.29 1.30
C VAL A 428 -7.37 -8.89 -0.05
N TRP A 429 -8.57 -9.46 -0.13
CA TRP A 429 -9.13 -9.93 -1.40
C TRP A 429 -9.90 -8.78 -2.03
N TYR A 430 -9.26 -8.12 -3.00
CA TYR A 430 -9.82 -7.00 -3.75
C TYR A 430 -10.73 -7.48 -4.89
N GLU A 431 -11.64 -6.62 -5.32
CA GLU A 431 -12.51 -6.90 -6.47
C GLU A 431 -11.68 -7.20 -7.74
N GLY A 432 -12.08 -8.26 -8.46
CA GLY A 432 -11.39 -8.74 -9.67
C GLY A 432 -10.09 -9.50 -9.44
N ALA A 433 -9.54 -9.52 -8.21
CA ALA A 433 -8.32 -10.28 -7.90
C ALA A 433 -8.62 -11.77 -7.75
N SER A 434 -7.73 -12.64 -8.21
CA SER A 434 -7.93 -14.10 -8.12
C SER A 434 -7.86 -14.66 -6.70
N ARG A 435 -7.13 -13.99 -5.80
CA ARG A 435 -6.90 -14.41 -4.42
C ARG A 435 -6.60 -13.22 -3.52
N PRO A 436 -6.66 -13.39 -2.18
CA PRO A 436 -6.16 -12.39 -1.24
C PRO A 436 -4.65 -12.16 -1.42
N ASP A 437 -4.23 -10.90 -1.50
CA ASP A 437 -2.82 -10.55 -1.70
C ASP A 437 -2.43 -9.25 -0.97
N TYR A 438 -1.13 -8.99 -0.88
CA TYR A 438 -0.56 -7.74 -0.37
C TYR A 438 -0.29 -6.81 -1.55
N VAL A 439 -1.11 -5.77 -1.69
CA VAL A 439 -1.00 -4.85 -2.81
C VAL A 439 -0.96 -3.41 -2.31
N TRP A 440 -0.02 -2.64 -2.86
CA TRP A 440 -0.01 -1.19 -2.74
C TRP A 440 -0.41 -0.55 -4.07
N GLN A 441 -1.52 0.17 -4.06
CA GLN A 441 -2.04 0.97 -5.15
C GLN A 441 -2.99 2.02 -4.55
N SER A 442 -2.49 3.24 -4.40
CA SER A 442 -3.20 4.33 -3.71
C SER A 442 -4.17 5.09 -4.61
N THR A 443 -4.03 5.01 -5.93
CA THR A 443 -4.85 5.74 -6.90
C THR A 443 -5.48 4.81 -7.94
N GLY A 444 -6.67 5.20 -8.42
CA GLY A 444 -7.41 4.53 -9.47
C GLY A 444 -8.12 5.53 -10.38
N GLY A 445 -8.62 5.05 -11.52
CA GLY A 445 -9.23 5.88 -12.56
C GLY A 445 -10.72 6.17 -12.36
N SER A 446 -11.31 5.80 -11.23
CA SER A 446 -12.75 5.93 -10.95
C SER A 446 -13.01 6.20 -9.48
N ASP A 447 -14.12 6.87 -9.17
CA ASP A 447 -14.55 7.14 -7.77
C ASP A 447 -14.89 5.85 -6.99
N GLU A 448 -15.22 4.77 -7.69
CA GLU A 448 -15.55 3.45 -7.10
C GLU A 448 -14.30 2.62 -6.75
N PHE A 449 -13.11 3.19 -6.95
CA PHE A 449 -11.84 2.50 -6.77
C PHE A 449 -11.61 2.07 -5.31
N GLU A 450 -11.13 0.85 -5.14
CA GLU A 450 -10.69 0.33 -3.84
C GLU A 450 -9.21 0.68 -3.59
N PRO A 451 -8.90 1.58 -2.64
CA PRO A 451 -7.52 1.89 -2.30
C PRO A 451 -6.83 0.65 -1.71
N LYS A 452 -5.69 0.27 -2.30
CA LYS A 452 -4.88 -0.85 -1.83
C LYS A 452 -3.70 -0.30 -1.04
N LEU A 453 -3.72 -0.46 0.28
CA LEU A 453 -2.82 0.25 1.20
C LEU A 453 -1.82 -0.67 1.92
N SER A 454 -1.53 -1.86 1.38
CA SER A 454 -0.65 -2.81 2.08
C SER A 454 0.79 -2.30 2.22
N MET A 455 1.30 -2.24 3.44
CA MET A 455 2.67 -1.81 3.75
C MET A 455 3.71 -2.92 3.50
N ILE A 456 3.27 -4.18 3.40
CA ILE A 456 4.15 -5.34 3.30
C ILE A 456 5.07 -5.28 2.07
N PRO A 457 4.59 -4.99 0.84
CA PRO A 457 5.47 -4.89 -0.32
C PRO A 457 6.50 -3.77 -0.18
N LEU A 458 6.16 -2.68 0.51
CA LEU A 458 7.06 -1.55 0.74
C LEU A 458 8.15 -1.87 1.77
N ILE A 459 7.80 -2.56 2.85
CA ILE A 459 8.75 -3.07 3.85
C ILE A 459 9.71 -4.07 3.19
N LEU A 460 9.18 -5.03 2.43
CA LEU A 460 9.98 -6.02 1.73
C LEU A 460 10.87 -5.37 0.66
N GLY A 461 10.39 -4.35 -0.04
CA GLY A 461 11.21 -3.56 -0.96
C GLY A 461 12.38 -2.88 -0.25
N SER A 462 12.16 -2.26 0.92
CA SER A 462 13.22 -1.66 1.74
C SER A 462 14.26 -2.69 2.18
N ILE A 463 13.82 -3.87 2.62
CA ILE A 463 14.71 -4.97 3.02
C ILE A 463 15.49 -5.50 1.80
N LYS A 464 14.80 -5.78 0.69
CA LYS A 464 15.39 -6.30 -0.56
C LYS A 464 16.53 -5.41 -1.05
N GLY A 465 16.28 -4.10 -1.15
CA GLY A 465 17.30 -3.14 -1.58
C GLY A 465 18.49 -3.09 -0.64
N THR A 466 18.23 -3.06 0.67
CA THR A 466 19.26 -3.06 1.69
C THR A 466 20.13 -4.31 1.64
N VAL A 467 19.52 -5.50 1.54
CA VAL A 467 20.23 -6.79 1.48
C VAL A 467 21.16 -6.83 0.27
N PHE A 468 20.66 -6.49 -0.92
CA PHE A 468 21.50 -6.49 -2.13
C PHE A 468 22.58 -5.43 -2.06
N ALA A 469 22.31 -4.22 -1.55
CA ALA A 469 23.33 -3.20 -1.36
C ALA A 469 24.46 -3.65 -0.43
N MET A 470 24.11 -4.26 0.70
CA MET A 470 25.10 -4.73 1.69
C MET A 470 25.88 -5.95 1.19
N LEU A 471 25.27 -6.81 0.37
CA LEU A 471 25.96 -7.93 -0.28
C LEU A 471 27.14 -7.45 -1.14
N PHE A 472 27.00 -6.31 -1.83
CA PHE A 472 28.10 -5.69 -2.58
C PHE A 472 29.02 -4.85 -1.69
N ALA A 473 28.46 -4.04 -0.79
CA ALA A 473 29.23 -3.07 -0.02
C ALA A 473 30.15 -3.71 1.03
N ILE A 474 29.67 -4.69 1.80
CA ILE A 474 30.41 -5.26 2.93
C ILE A 474 31.73 -5.91 2.48
N PRO A 475 31.74 -6.86 1.52
CA PRO A 475 32.97 -7.53 1.15
C PRO A 475 34.00 -6.55 0.60
N ILE A 476 33.56 -5.64 -0.28
CA ILE A 476 34.45 -4.68 -0.94
C ILE A 476 35.02 -3.69 0.08
N ALA A 477 34.16 -3.08 0.91
CA ALA A 477 34.60 -2.06 1.87
C ALA A 477 35.52 -2.63 2.95
N LEU A 478 35.19 -3.81 3.51
CA LEU A 478 35.98 -4.41 4.58
C LEU A 478 37.31 -4.96 4.10
N LEU A 479 37.34 -5.63 2.94
CA LEU A 479 38.59 -6.13 2.36
C LEU A 479 39.49 -4.96 1.92
N ALA A 480 38.92 -3.89 1.35
CA ALA A 480 39.67 -2.68 1.04
C ALA A 480 40.24 -2.04 2.32
N ALA A 481 39.44 -1.88 3.38
CA ALA A 481 39.90 -1.30 4.64
C ALA A 481 41.01 -2.13 5.30
N LEU A 482 40.89 -3.46 5.28
CA LEU A 482 41.93 -4.38 5.76
C LEU A 482 43.21 -4.26 4.93
N TYR A 483 43.10 -4.23 3.61
CA TYR A 483 44.25 -4.08 2.72
C TYR A 483 44.95 -2.72 2.91
N THR A 484 44.20 -1.63 2.92
CA THR A 484 44.74 -0.27 3.06
C THR A 484 45.39 -0.04 4.42
N SER A 485 44.84 -0.60 5.50
CA SER A 485 45.40 -0.43 6.84
C SER A 485 46.63 -1.31 7.10
N GLN A 486 46.63 -2.57 6.65
CA GLN A 486 47.65 -3.56 7.04
C GLN A 486 48.71 -3.85 5.99
N PHE A 487 48.37 -3.75 4.70
CA PHE A 487 49.22 -4.24 3.60
C PHE A 487 49.80 -3.10 2.75
N GLN A 488 49.01 -2.07 2.48
CA GLN A 488 49.34 -0.97 1.57
C GLN A 488 50.46 -0.06 2.06
N HIS A 489 51.27 0.46 1.13
CA HIS A 489 52.34 1.41 1.44
C HIS A 489 51.77 2.78 1.90
N PRO A 490 52.36 3.47 2.89
CA PRO A 490 51.84 4.73 3.45
C PRO A 490 51.55 5.84 2.43
N ARG A 491 52.34 5.92 1.35
CA ARG A 491 52.14 6.89 0.26
C ARG A 491 50.78 6.74 -0.42
N PHE A 492 50.36 5.52 -0.74
CA PHE A 492 49.06 5.29 -1.38
C PHE A 492 47.91 5.44 -0.39
N ARG A 493 48.14 5.07 0.88
CA ARG A 493 47.15 5.27 1.94
C ARG A 493 46.77 6.74 2.11
N ALA A 494 47.74 7.64 1.99
CA ALA A 494 47.52 9.09 2.01
C ALA A 494 46.66 9.62 0.84
N VAL A 495 46.44 8.83 -0.21
CA VAL A 495 45.56 9.18 -1.34
C VAL A 495 44.22 8.45 -1.24
N VAL A 496 44.24 7.13 -1.03
CA VAL A 496 43.02 6.29 -1.00
C VAL A 496 42.03 6.76 0.05
N LYS A 497 42.48 7.07 1.27
CA LYS A 497 41.57 7.45 2.35
C LYS A 497 40.82 8.78 2.05
N PRO A 498 41.49 9.89 1.71
CA PRO A 498 40.81 11.10 1.26
C PRO A 498 39.89 10.87 0.05
N THR A 499 40.30 10.06 -0.93
CA THR A 499 39.44 9.77 -2.09
C THR A 499 38.15 9.07 -1.66
N MET A 500 38.23 8.07 -0.79
CA MET A 500 37.05 7.39 -0.26
C MET A 500 36.15 8.35 0.52
N GLU A 501 36.71 9.23 1.35
CA GLU A 501 35.93 10.25 2.07
C GLU A 501 35.23 11.23 1.11
N THR A 502 35.93 11.70 0.07
CA THR A 502 35.31 12.58 -0.95
C THR A 502 34.24 11.88 -1.79
N MET A 503 34.36 10.56 -2.00
CA MET A 503 33.36 9.77 -2.71
C MET A 503 32.02 9.72 -1.97
N ALA A 504 32.02 9.83 -0.64
CA ALA A 504 30.79 9.90 0.16
C ALA A 504 29.96 11.16 -0.10
N SER A 505 30.58 12.22 -0.66
CA SER A 505 29.95 13.51 -0.96
C SER A 505 29.19 13.53 -2.29
N ILE A 506 29.27 12.46 -3.10
CA ILE A 506 28.53 12.39 -4.36
C ILE A 506 27.01 12.39 -4.06
N PRO A 507 26.21 13.32 -4.63
CA PRO A 507 24.77 13.36 -4.41
C PRO A 507 24.09 12.07 -4.87
N SER A 508 23.27 11.48 -4.00
CA SER A 508 22.59 10.21 -4.30
C SER A 508 21.63 10.29 -5.50
N VAL A 509 21.04 11.46 -5.74
CA VAL A 509 20.21 11.74 -6.94
C VAL A 509 21.01 11.55 -8.23
N VAL A 510 22.26 12.02 -8.27
CA VAL A 510 23.13 11.88 -9.45
C VAL A 510 23.44 10.40 -9.70
N LEU A 511 23.74 9.65 -8.64
CA LEU A 511 23.97 8.20 -8.73
C LEU A 511 22.72 7.45 -9.20
N GLY A 512 21.55 7.78 -8.65
CA GLY A 512 20.27 7.19 -9.06
C GLY A 512 19.94 7.47 -10.53
N PHE A 513 20.19 8.70 -11.00
CA PHE A 513 20.00 9.09 -12.39
C PHE A 513 20.95 8.32 -13.33
N LEU A 514 22.25 8.25 -13.00
CA LEU A 514 23.23 7.46 -13.76
C LEU A 514 22.87 5.97 -13.77
N ALA A 515 22.35 5.44 -12.67
CA ALA A 515 21.87 4.06 -12.58
C ALA A 515 20.74 3.80 -13.58
N ALA A 516 19.76 4.69 -13.63
CA ALA A 516 18.56 4.54 -14.45
C ALA A 516 18.82 4.74 -15.95
N LEU A 517 19.62 5.74 -16.32
CA LEU A 517 19.79 6.13 -17.74
C LEU A 517 21.01 5.51 -18.41
N TRP A 518 22.05 5.17 -17.65
CA TRP A 518 23.30 4.67 -18.22
C TRP A 518 23.57 3.22 -17.80
N LEU A 519 23.58 2.92 -16.50
CA LEU A 519 23.96 1.60 -16.02
C LEU A 519 22.90 0.53 -16.35
N GLY A 520 21.61 0.83 -16.18
CA GLY A 520 20.52 -0.10 -16.46
C GLY A 520 20.53 -0.62 -17.90
N PRO A 521 20.50 0.26 -18.93
CA PRO A 521 20.62 -0.17 -20.32
C PRO A 521 21.93 -0.91 -20.63
N LEU A 522 23.04 -0.54 -19.97
CA LEU A 522 24.33 -1.18 -20.17
C LEU A 522 24.37 -2.63 -19.64
N LEU A 523 23.80 -2.85 -18.46
CA LEU A 523 23.76 -4.17 -17.81
C LEU A 523 22.69 -5.06 -18.41
N GLU A 524 21.60 -4.50 -18.95
CA GLU A 524 20.49 -5.25 -19.51
C GLU A 524 20.92 -6.30 -20.54
N ASN A 525 21.81 -5.93 -21.45
CA ASN A 525 22.31 -6.82 -22.51
C ASN A 525 23.61 -7.54 -22.14
N ARG A 526 24.04 -7.48 -20.86
CA ARG A 526 25.36 -7.96 -20.42
C ARG A 526 25.32 -8.76 -19.12
N VAL A 527 24.15 -9.23 -18.69
CA VAL A 527 24.03 -10.07 -17.48
C VAL A 527 24.94 -11.30 -17.53
N PRO A 528 25.04 -12.07 -18.64
CA PRO A 528 25.98 -13.18 -18.74
C PRO A 528 27.43 -12.76 -18.52
N ALA A 529 27.84 -11.60 -19.04
CA ALA A 529 29.17 -11.05 -18.81
C ALA A 529 29.41 -10.71 -17.33
N VAL A 530 28.41 -10.17 -16.62
CA VAL A 530 28.51 -9.91 -15.18
C VAL A 530 28.73 -11.22 -14.41
N LEU A 531 27.98 -12.29 -14.73
CA LEU A 531 28.15 -13.60 -14.10
C LEU A 531 29.55 -14.17 -14.32
N VAL A 532 30.07 -14.07 -15.55
CA VAL A 532 31.44 -14.48 -15.88
C VAL A 532 32.46 -13.66 -15.09
N PHE A 533 32.26 -12.35 -14.96
CA PHE A 533 33.17 -11.49 -14.19
C PHE A 533 33.22 -11.88 -12.70
N VAL A 534 32.06 -12.10 -12.08
CA VAL A 534 31.95 -12.50 -10.65
C VAL A 534 32.72 -13.79 -10.36
N ILE A 535 32.80 -14.70 -11.34
CA ILE A 535 33.54 -15.97 -11.21
C ILE A 535 35.02 -15.81 -11.59
N THR A 536 35.30 -15.14 -12.71
CA THR A 536 36.66 -15.05 -13.26
C THR A 536 37.56 -14.13 -12.44
N ALA A 537 37.04 -13.04 -11.86
CA ALA A 537 37.86 -12.11 -11.08
C ALA A 537 38.51 -12.75 -9.83
N PRO A 538 37.77 -13.49 -8.96
CA PRO A 538 38.38 -14.25 -7.86
C PRO A 538 39.37 -15.32 -8.35
N LEU A 539 39.01 -16.08 -9.39
CA LEU A 539 39.86 -17.15 -9.93
C LEU A 539 41.16 -16.61 -10.51
N ALA A 540 41.10 -15.53 -11.29
CA ALA A 540 42.28 -14.86 -11.81
C ALA A 540 43.14 -14.30 -10.68
N SER A 541 42.52 -13.73 -9.64
CA SER A 541 43.24 -13.23 -8.48
C SER A 541 43.98 -14.35 -7.74
N MET A 542 43.35 -15.51 -7.57
CA MET A 542 43.97 -16.71 -6.99
C MET A 542 45.11 -17.24 -7.87
N LEU A 543 44.89 -17.33 -9.17
CA LEU A 543 45.88 -17.79 -10.14
C LEU A 543 47.12 -16.89 -10.13
N ILE A 544 46.94 -15.59 -10.12
CA ILE A 544 48.05 -14.64 -10.08
C ILE A 544 48.75 -14.65 -8.74
N GLY A 545 48.03 -14.75 -7.62
CA GLY A 545 48.66 -14.98 -6.32
C GLY A 545 49.53 -16.24 -6.31
N PHE A 546 49.05 -17.32 -6.91
CA PHE A 546 49.80 -18.57 -7.05
C PHE A 546 51.03 -18.42 -7.94
N LEU A 547 50.87 -17.83 -9.14
CA LEU A 547 51.97 -17.57 -10.07
C LEU A 547 53.02 -16.64 -9.46
N TRP A 548 52.59 -15.59 -8.77
CA TRP A 548 53.45 -14.65 -8.05
C TRP A 548 54.29 -15.36 -6.99
N THR A 549 53.70 -16.31 -6.27
CA THR A 549 54.42 -17.11 -5.26
C THR A 549 55.50 -18.00 -5.89
N ARG A 550 55.32 -18.40 -7.15
CA ARG A 550 56.27 -19.23 -7.92
C ARG A 550 57.30 -18.41 -8.71
N MET A 551 57.18 -17.09 -8.77
CA MET A 551 58.12 -16.25 -9.53
C MET A 551 59.52 -16.19 -8.89
N PRO A 552 60.59 -16.13 -9.71
CA PRO A 552 61.96 -15.97 -9.23
C PRO A 552 62.11 -14.76 -8.30
N PRO A 553 63.00 -14.83 -7.29
CA PRO A 553 63.24 -13.73 -6.37
C PRO A 553 63.63 -12.43 -7.09
N GLU A 554 64.36 -12.48 -8.21
CA GLU A 554 64.78 -11.28 -8.94
C GLU A 554 63.58 -10.45 -9.42
N VAL A 555 62.50 -11.10 -9.85
CA VAL A 555 61.29 -10.43 -10.34
C VAL A 555 60.45 -9.89 -9.18
N ARG A 556 60.37 -10.62 -8.06
CA ARG A 556 59.59 -10.20 -6.90
C ARG A 556 60.17 -8.96 -6.21
N VAL A 557 61.50 -8.80 -6.21
CA VAL A 557 62.17 -7.63 -5.61
C VAL A 557 61.90 -6.33 -6.37
N LEU A 558 61.55 -6.40 -7.66
CA LEU A 558 61.15 -5.23 -8.45
C LEU A 558 59.86 -4.58 -7.92
N CYS A 559 58.97 -5.37 -7.30
CA CYS A 559 57.77 -4.87 -6.66
C CYS A 559 58.04 -4.54 -5.20
N LYS A 560 58.00 -3.25 -4.84
CA LYS A 560 58.15 -2.83 -3.45
C LYS A 560 56.98 -3.37 -2.60
N PRO A 561 57.22 -3.82 -1.35
CA PRO A 561 56.14 -4.23 -0.46
C PRO A 561 55.06 -3.15 -0.32
N GLY A 562 53.80 -3.52 -0.53
CA GLY A 562 52.65 -2.61 -0.53
C GLY A 562 52.29 -2.00 -1.91
N TYR A 563 53.01 -2.34 -2.98
CA TYR A 563 52.72 -1.95 -4.38
C TYR A 563 52.03 -3.07 -5.18
N GLU A 564 51.74 -4.20 -4.57
CA GLU A 564 51.27 -5.43 -5.23
C GLU A 564 49.94 -5.20 -5.97
N PHE A 565 49.06 -4.32 -5.47
CA PHE A 565 47.80 -3.98 -6.10
C PHE A 565 47.94 -3.43 -7.53
N LEU A 566 49.08 -2.79 -7.87
CA LEU A 566 49.33 -2.27 -9.23
C LEU A 566 49.43 -3.39 -10.27
N ILE A 567 49.84 -4.59 -9.84
CA ILE A 567 49.94 -5.78 -10.69
C ILE A 567 48.55 -6.39 -10.90
N PHE A 568 47.66 -6.28 -9.90
CA PHE A 568 46.29 -6.76 -9.99
C PHE A 568 45.39 -5.86 -10.84
N ILE A 569 45.68 -4.57 -11.01
CA ILE A 569 44.85 -3.66 -11.82
C ILE A 569 44.75 -4.12 -13.30
N PRO A 570 45.85 -4.33 -14.04
CA PRO A 570 45.78 -4.81 -15.43
C PRO A 570 45.06 -6.15 -15.56
N VAL A 571 45.20 -7.01 -14.55
CA VAL A 571 44.55 -8.32 -14.49
C VAL A 571 43.05 -8.16 -14.37
N LEU A 572 42.58 -7.32 -13.45
CA LEU A 572 41.16 -7.08 -13.27
C LEU A 572 40.54 -6.46 -14.51
N ILE A 573 41.25 -5.53 -15.16
CA ILE A 573 40.84 -4.98 -16.47
C ILE A 573 40.75 -6.10 -17.51
N GLY A 574 41.76 -6.99 -17.57
CA GLY A 574 41.75 -8.17 -18.41
C GLY A 574 40.57 -9.10 -18.13
N CYS A 575 40.20 -9.31 -16.87
CA CYS A 575 39.03 -10.11 -16.49
C CYS A 575 37.73 -9.47 -16.96
N VAL A 576 37.59 -8.14 -16.86
CA VAL A 576 36.43 -7.42 -17.41
C VAL A 576 36.37 -7.60 -18.94
N CYS A 577 37.49 -7.42 -19.64
CA CYS A 577 37.54 -7.62 -21.09
C CYS A 577 37.18 -9.06 -21.49
N LEU A 578 37.72 -10.05 -20.78
CA LEU A 578 37.41 -11.46 -20.98
C LEU A 578 35.94 -11.75 -20.71
N ALA A 579 35.37 -11.20 -19.64
CA ALA A 579 33.96 -11.37 -19.31
C ALA A 579 33.03 -10.77 -20.37
N VAL A 580 33.34 -9.57 -20.87
CA VAL A 580 32.60 -8.94 -21.98
C VAL A 580 32.72 -9.73 -23.27
N TRP A 581 33.89 -10.30 -23.55
CA TRP A 581 34.12 -11.12 -24.74
C TRP A 581 33.44 -12.49 -24.66
N PHE A 582 33.49 -13.15 -23.50
CA PHE A 582 32.93 -14.48 -23.27
C PHE A 582 31.43 -14.45 -22.99
N GLY A 583 30.88 -13.34 -22.49
CA GLY A 583 29.45 -13.20 -22.17
C GLY A 583 28.51 -13.59 -23.32
N PRO A 584 28.66 -13.03 -24.54
CA PRO A 584 27.84 -13.39 -25.69
C PRO A 584 28.02 -14.86 -26.13
N ILE A 585 29.21 -15.42 -25.93
CA ILE A 585 29.50 -16.84 -26.24
C ILE A 585 28.73 -17.74 -25.27
N LEU A 586 28.78 -17.41 -23.98
CA LEU A 586 28.03 -18.10 -22.93
C LEU A 586 26.52 -18.00 -23.17
N GLU A 587 26.03 -16.83 -23.56
CA GLU A 587 24.61 -16.60 -23.85
C GLU A 587 24.11 -17.47 -24.98
N ARG A 588 24.86 -17.56 -26.08
CA ARG A 588 24.55 -18.45 -27.21
C ARG A 588 24.65 -19.93 -26.87
N ALA A 589 25.48 -20.30 -25.90
CA ALA A 589 25.70 -21.69 -25.53
C ALA A 589 24.67 -22.21 -24.52
N VAL A 590 24.22 -21.36 -23.58
CA VAL A 590 23.45 -21.79 -22.40
C VAL A 590 22.05 -21.18 -22.34
N PHE A 591 21.87 -19.92 -22.77
CA PHE A 591 20.64 -19.16 -22.57
C PHE A 591 19.83 -19.05 -23.86
N VAL A 592 19.49 -20.20 -24.43
CA VAL A 592 18.76 -20.29 -25.71
C VAL A 592 17.27 -20.57 -25.46
N VAL A 593 16.41 -19.81 -26.13
CA VAL A 593 14.95 -19.90 -26.03
C VAL A 593 14.34 -20.05 -27.42
N SER A 594 13.28 -20.85 -27.54
CA SER A 594 12.49 -20.94 -28.77
C SER A 594 11.47 -19.81 -28.80
N ASP A 595 11.56 -18.93 -29.80
CA ASP A 595 10.61 -17.84 -29.96
C ASP A 595 9.19 -18.41 -30.24
N PRO A 596 8.16 -18.04 -29.45
CA PRO A 596 6.80 -18.59 -29.60
C PRO A 596 6.13 -18.29 -30.94
N GLU A 597 6.48 -17.17 -31.59
CA GLU A 597 5.81 -16.73 -32.82
C GLU A 597 6.51 -17.26 -34.08
N THR A 598 7.83 -17.43 -34.03
CA THR A 598 8.64 -17.81 -35.21
C THR A 598 9.25 -19.21 -35.12
N GLY A 599 9.24 -19.85 -33.94
CA GLY A 599 9.91 -21.12 -33.69
C GLY A 599 11.44 -21.06 -33.78
N ALA A 600 12.01 -19.87 -33.98
CA ALA A 600 13.44 -19.66 -34.10
C ALA A 600 14.12 -19.72 -32.72
N GLN A 601 15.28 -20.36 -32.63
CA GLN A 601 16.08 -20.33 -31.41
C GLN A 601 16.84 -19.01 -31.30
N VAL A 602 16.52 -18.22 -30.29
CA VAL A 602 17.16 -16.94 -29.97
C VAL A 602 17.88 -17.06 -28.64
N ALA A 603 19.15 -16.63 -28.61
CA ALA A 603 19.92 -16.54 -27.39
C ALA A 603 19.67 -15.19 -26.72
N ASP A 604 18.85 -15.17 -25.67
CA ASP A 604 18.56 -13.97 -24.87
C ASP A 604 18.29 -14.38 -23.42
N PHE A 605 19.20 -14.01 -22.51
CA PHE A 605 19.06 -14.29 -21.08
C PHE A 605 17.74 -13.75 -20.50
N ARG A 606 17.26 -12.60 -20.99
CA ARG A 606 16.06 -11.93 -20.46
C ARG A 606 14.78 -12.70 -20.78
N ARG A 607 14.76 -13.41 -21.90
CA ARG A 607 13.67 -14.32 -22.27
C ARG A 607 13.84 -15.69 -21.62
N TRP A 608 15.08 -16.16 -21.51
CA TRP A 608 15.40 -17.44 -20.89
C TRP A 608 15.03 -17.49 -19.40
N TRP A 609 15.28 -16.39 -18.68
CA TRP A 609 15.04 -16.34 -17.24
C TRP A 609 13.57 -16.58 -16.86
N PRO A 610 12.58 -15.86 -17.42
CA PRO A 610 11.17 -16.16 -17.20
C PRO A 610 10.76 -17.58 -17.61
N ASP A 611 11.26 -18.08 -18.74
CA ASP A 611 10.84 -19.40 -19.24
C ASP A 611 11.36 -20.56 -18.37
N PHE A 612 12.59 -20.42 -17.83
CA PHE A 612 13.19 -21.45 -16.99
C PHE A 612 12.81 -21.32 -15.50
N TRP A 613 12.83 -20.10 -14.95
CA TRP A 613 12.60 -19.86 -13.51
C TRP A 613 11.19 -19.35 -13.17
N GLY A 614 10.38 -18.97 -14.15
CA GLY A 614 9.06 -18.37 -13.92
C GLY A 614 9.10 -16.94 -13.36
N GLY A 615 10.29 -16.33 -13.26
CA GLY A 615 10.50 -15.00 -12.68
C GLY A 615 10.52 -13.88 -13.72
N ARG A 616 10.10 -12.67 -13.35
CA ARG A 616 10.17 -11.49 -14.25
C ARG A 616 11.60 -10.98 -14.38
N TYR A 617 11.93 -10.45 -15.55
CA TYR A 617 13.15 -9.67 -15.78
C TYR A 617 12.74 -8.24 -16.13
N GLU A 618 13.12 -7.28 -15.28
CA GLU A 618 12.86 -5.86 -15.48
C GLU A 618 14.20 -5.13 -15.71
N GLN A 619 14.22 -4.18 -16.65
CA GLN A 619 15.43 -3.38 -16.93
C GLN A 619 15.87 -2.59 -15.69
N ARG A 620 14.92 -2.07 -14.91
CA ARG A 620 15.16 -1.41 -13.63
C ARG A 620 14.90 -2.42 -12.52
N ASN A 621 15.96 -2.92 -11.91
CA ASN A 621 15.89 -4.05 -10.98
C ASN A 621 16.80 -3.90 -9.76
N ALA A 622 16.67 -4.83 -8.84
CA ALA A 622 17.43 -4.84 -7.59
C ALA A 622 18.94 -5.08 -7.77
N LEU A 623 19.41 -5.70 -8.86
CA LEU A 623 20.84 -5.82 -9.16
C LEU A 623 21.48 -4.44 -9.34
N ILE A 624 20.88 -3.61 -10.19
CA ILE A 624 21.37 -2.25 -10.49
C ILE A 624 21.38 -1.42 -9.20
N VAL A 625 20.29 -1.51 -8.44
CA VAL A 625 20.16 -0.75 -7.19
C VAL A 625 21.17 -1.25 -6.17
N GLY A 626 21.30 -2.56 -5.97
CA GLY A 626 22.30 -3.13 -5.07
C GLY A 626 23.71 -2.69 -5.41
N PHE A 627 24.08 -2.62 -6.69
CA PHE A 627 25.39 -2.15 -7.11
C PHE A 627 25.61 -0.65 -6.80
N VAL A 628 24.69 0.22 -7.22
CA VAL A 628 24.84 1.68 -7.09
C VAL A 628 24.67 2.15 -5.64
N MET A 629 23.71 1.57 -4.94
CA MET A 629 23.50 1.80 -3.51
C MET A 629 24.66 1.23 -2.69
N GLY A 630 25.17 0.06 -3.07
CA GLY A 630 26.39 -0.50 -2.49
C GLY A 630 27.57 0.47 -2.67
N PHE A 631 27.79 0.98 -3.88
CA PHE A 631 28.79 2.00 -4.18
C PHE A 631 28.67 3.24 -3.28
N ALA A 632 27.45 3.72 -3.05
CA ALA A 632 27.20 4.87 -2.18
C ALA A 632 27.48 4.59 -0.68
N VAL A 633 27.39 3.33 -0.25
CA VAL A 633 27.58 2.91 1.15
C VAL A 633 29.03 2.50 1.45
N ILE A 634 29.80 2.03 0.45
CA ILE A 634 31.20 1.61 0.61
C ILE A 634 32.06 2.64 1.35
N PRO A 635 32.05 3.95 1.01
CA PRO A 635 32.87 4.96 1.69
C PRO A 635 32.71 4.99 3.20
N ILE A 636 31.46 4.86 3.67
CA ILE A 636 31.14 4.94 5.10
C ILE A 636 31.67 3.72 5.83
N ILE A 637 31.42 2.52 5.28
CA ILE A 637 31.91 1.28 5.87
C ILE A 637 33.45 1.28 5.84
N PHE A 638 34.05 1.67 4.72
CA PHE A 638 35.49 1.69 4.53
C PHE A 638 36.19 2.61 5.53
N THR A 639 35.79 3.89 5.60
CA THR A 639 36.49 4.88 6.42
C THR A 639 36.45 4.51 7.90
N ILE A 640 35.29 4.11 8.42
CA ILE A 640 35.14 3.73 9.83
C ILE A 640 35.86 2.42 10.15
N ALA A 641 35.83 1.44 9.24
CA ALA A 641 36.56 0.18 9.41
C ALA A 641 38.08 0.40 9.35
N GLU A 642 38.57 1.22 8.42
CA GLU A 642 39.99 1.55 8.26
C GLU A 642 40.54 2.28 9.48
N ASP A 643 39.77 3.23 10.03
CA ASP A 643 40.10 3.90 11.30
C ASP A 643 40.21 2.88 12.41
N SER A 644 39.19 2.02 12.58
CA SER A 644 39.17 1.02 13.64
C SER A 644 40.37 0.05 13.57
N LEU A 645 40.73 -0.38 12.37
CA LEU A 645 41.89 -1.24 12.13
C LEU A 645 43.22 -0.54 12.40
N SER A 646 43.29 0.76 12.16
CA SER A 646 44.52 1.54 12.28
C SER A 646 44.82 2.03 13.69
N HIS A 647 43.79 2.09 14.54
CA HIS A 647 43.91 2.43 15.96
C HIS A 647 44.32 1.24 16.85
N VAL A 648 44.44 0.04 16.28
CA VAL A 648 44.97 -1.12 17.00
C VAL A 648 46.42 -0.81 17.42
N PRO A 649 46.78 -0.93 18.73
CA PRO A 649 48.10 -0.58 19.22
C PRO A 649 49.21 -1.29 18.44
N ARG A 650 50.19 -0.51 17.97
CA ARG A 650 51.32 -1.04 17.18
C ARG A 650 52.18 -2.02 17.98
N ASP A 651 52.17 -1.94 19.30
CA ASP A 651 52.95 -2.82 20.17
C ASP A 651 52.49 -4.28 20.05
N ILE A 652 51.17 -4.50 19.95
CA ILE A 652 50.60 -5.86 19.83
C ILE A 652 50.90 -6.45 18.45
N SER A 653 50.78 -5.65 17.39
CA SER A 653 51.09 -6.10 16.04
C SER A 653 52.59 -6.32 15.82
N SER A 654 53.45 -5.47 16.41
CA SER A 654 54.91 -5.63 16.36
C SER A 654 55.39 -6.83 17.17
N ALA A 655 54.80 -7.07 18.34
CA ALA A 655 55.10 -8.26 19.15
C ALA A 655 54.78 -9.57 18.39
N ALA A 656 53.65 -9.61 17.70
CA ALA A 656 53.28 -10.76 16.89
C ALA A 656 54.27 -11.04 15.75
N LEU A 657 54.68 -9.99 15.03
CA LEU A 657 55.70 -10.09 13.97
C LEU A 657 57.04 -10.54 14.54
N ALA A 658 57.43 -10.05 15.73
CA ALA A 658 58.66 -10.46 16.43
C ALA A 658 58.64 -11.94 16.85
N LEU A 659 57.46 -12.51 17.13
CA LEU A 659 57.28 -13.94 17.39
C LEU A 659 57.26 -14.80 16.11
N GLY A 660 57.57 -14.21 14.95
CA GLY A 660 57.63 -14.92 13.67
C GLY A 660 56.29 -15.07 12.94
N ALA A 661 55.22 -14.41 13.42
CA ALA A 661 53.95 -14.40 12.70
C ALA A 661 54.08 -13.63 11.38
N SER A 662 53.46 -14.13 10.32
CA SER A 662 53.35 -13.41 9.04
C SER A 662 52.40 -12.21 9.14
N ARG A 663 52.56 -11.21 8.27
CA ARG A 663 51.64 -10.05 8.18
C ARG A 663 50.17 -10.47 8.04
N TRP A 664 49.90 -11.54 7.28
CA TRP A 664 48.56 -12.11 7.15
C TRP A 664 48.04 -12.71 8.46
N GLN A 665 48.86 -13.51 9.16
CA GLN A 665 48.50 -14.08 10.46
C GLN A 665 48.26 -12.98 11.49
N THR A 666 49.11 -11.95 11.55
CA THR A 666 48.93 -10.79 12.44
C THR A 666 47.64 -10.04 12.11
N ALA A 667 47.36 -9.78 10.82
CA ALA A 667 46.14 -9.12 10.40
C ALA A 667 44.88 -9.91 10.80
N PHE A 668 44.84 -11.22 10.53
CA PHE A 668 43.66 -12.05 10.76
C PHE A 668 43.45 -12.50 12.21
N ARG A 669 44.54 -12.78 12.95
CA ARG A 669 44.44 -13.34 14.31
C ARG A 669 44.51 -12.30 15.42
N ILE A 670 45.01 -11.10 15.12
CA ILE A 670 45.25 -10.07 16.14
C ILE A 670 44.52 -8.79 15.78
N VAL A 671 44.82 -8.18 14.63
CA VAL A 671 44.27 -6.87 14.28
C VAL A 671 42.77 -6.94 14.04
N LEU A 672 42.30 -7.88 13.21
CA LEU A 672 40.89 -8.01 12.86
C LEU A 672 40.00 -8.32 14.08
N PRO A 673 40.34 -9.28 14.98
CA PRO A 673 39.58 -9.50 16.21
C PRO A 673 39.60 -8.29 17.16
N THR A 674 40.73 -7.61 17.29
CA THR A 674 40.85 -6.42 18.16
C THR A 674 40.01 -5.25 17.64
N ALA A 675 39.94 -5.07 16.32
CA ALA A 675 39.15 -4.03 15.67
C ALA A 675 37.68 -4.42 15.42
N ALA A 676 37.26 -5.64 15.76
CA ALA A 676 35.96 -6.20 15.35
C ALA A 676 34.77 -5.34 15.79
N ALA A 677 34.81 -4.75 16.99
CA ALA A 677 33.75 -3.88 17.47
C ALA A 677 33.57 -2.62 16.59
N GLY A 678 34.67 -2.03 16.12
CA GLY A 678 34.64 -0.85 15.25
C GLY A 678 34.24 -1.18 13.81
N ILE A 679 34.70 -2.33 13.29
CA ILE A 679 34.27 -2.86 11.98
C ILE A 679 32.77 -3.14 11.97
N PHE A 680 32.26 -3.75 13.03
CA PHE A 680 30.84 -4.02 13.16
C PHE A 680 30.03 -2.72 13.16
N SER A 681 30.47 -1.72 13.94
CA SER A 681 29.87 -0.37 13.90
C SER A 681 29.88 0.26 12.51
N ALA A 682 30.95 0.09 11.73
CA ALA A 682 31.03 0.57 10.36
C ALA A 682 29.95 -0.04 9.46
N VAL A 683 29.79 -1.37 9.52
CA VAL A 683 28.76 -2.10 8.74
C VAL A 683 27.36 -1.66 9.11
N ILE A 684 27.08 -1.47 10.40
CA ILE A 684 25.78 -1.00 10.89
C ILE A 684 25.45 0.40 10.37
N ILE A 685 26.39 1.33 10.47
CA ILE A 685 26.16 2.71 10.03
C ILE A 685 25.89 2.72 8.52
N GLY A 686 26.61 1.88 7.75
CA GLY A 686 26.32 1.63 6.35
C GLY A 686 24.93 1.05 6.10
N LEU A 687 24.52 0.05 6.87
CA LEU A 687 23.19 -0.56 6.82
C LEU A 687 22.08 0.47 7.10
N GLY A 688 22.23 1.30 8.13
CA GLY A 688 21.26 2.33 8.48
C GLY A 688 21.08 3.36 7.37
N ARG A 689 22.18 3.76 6.71
CA ARG A 689 22.11 4.61 5.50
C ARG A 689 21.40 3.91 4.35
N ALA A 690 21.73 2.64 4.11
CA ALA A 690 21.12 1.85 3.04
C ALA A 690 19.59 1.78 3.23
N VAL A 691 19.13 1.42 4.42
CA VAL A 691 17.69 1.35 4.74
C VAL A 691 16.95 2.66 4.41
N GLY A 692 17.57 3.80 4.70
CA GLY A 692 17.00 5.12 4.48
C GLY A 692 17.21 5.70 3.07
N GLU A 693 17.85 4.97 2.15
CA GLU A 693 18.15 5.48 0.83
C GLU A 693 16.85 5.70 0.03
N THR A 694 16.65 6.94 -0.42
CA THR A 694 15.42 7.36 -1.10
C THR A 694 15.65 7.55 -2.59
N MET A 695 16.71 8.26 -2.96
CA MET A 695 16.85 8.82 -4.32
C MET A 695 17.43 7.81 -5.31
N ILE A 696 18.39 6.99 -4.87
CA ILE A 696 18.90 5.89 -5.73
C ILE A 696 17.77 4.93 -6.06
N VAL A 697 17.01 4.53 -5.04
CA VAL A 697 15.90 3.58 -5.19
C VAL A 697 14.82 4.15 -6.09
N LEU A 698 14.38 5.39 -5.83
CA LEU A 698 13.32 6.05 -6.59
C LEU A 698 13.61 6.09 -8.10
N MET A 699 14.87 6.30 -8.47
CA MET A 699 15.27 6.43 -9.87
C MET A 699 15.54 5.07 -10.53
N ALA A 700 16.14 4.12 -9.79
CA ALA A 700 16.75 2.93 -10.38
C ALA A 700 15.89 1.64 -10.30
N THR A 701 14.82 1.60 -9.48
CA THR A 701 14.05 0.36 -9.21
C THR A 701 12.79 0.16 -10.06
N GLY A 702 12.39 1.14 -10.86
CA GLY A 702 11.11 1.11 -11.57
C GLY A 702 9.88 1.34 -10.67
N ASN A 703 10.04 1.45 -9.35
CA ASN A 703 9.00 1.77 -8.36
C ASN A 703 7.79 0.81 -8.37
N THR A 704 8.02 -0.46 -8.65
CA THR A 704 6.97 -1.49 -8.64
C THR A 704 6.86 -2.14 -7.24
N PRO A 705 5.71 -2.05 -6.54
CA PRO A 705 5.54 -2.62 -5.21
C PRO A 705 5.28 -4.14 -5.27
N ILE A 706 6.27 -4.88 -5.77
CA ILE A 706 6.25 -6.35 -5.87
C ILE A 706 7.07 -6.98 -4.75
N MET A 707 6.65 -8.17 -4.31
CA MET A 707 7.28 -8.90 -3.19
C MET A 707 8.29 -9.96 -3.63
N ASP A 708 8.52 -10.12 -4.94
CA ASP A 708 9.48 -11.11 -5.45
C ASP A 708 10.92 -10.74 -5.02
N MET A 709 11.62 -11.70 -4.39
CA MET A 709 12.99 -11.56 -3.92
C MET A 709 14.04 -11.79 -5.01
N SER A 710 13.62 -12.02 -6.27
CA SER A 710 14.50 -12.04 -7.42
C SER A 710 15.34 -10.75 -7.53
N ILE A 711 16.62 -10.91 -7.84
CA ILE A 711 17.55 -9.80 -8.08
C ILE A 711 17.24 -9.03 -9.38
N PHE A 712 16.49 -9.66 -10.30
CA PHE A 712 16.16 -9.10 -11.62
C PHE A 712 14.80 -8.40 -11.70
N THR A 713 14.10 -8.28 -10.58
CA THR A 713 12.83 -7.56 -10.49
C THR A 713 12.98 -6.23 -9.76
N GLY A 714 12.12 -5.27 -10.08
CA GLY A 714 12.01 -4.00 -9.39
C GLY A 714 11.55 -4.12 -7.93
N MET A 715 11.40 -2.98 -7.29
CA MET A 715 10.86 -2.87 -5.93
C MET A 715 10.38 -1.45 -5.67
N ARG A 716 9.54 -1.27 -4.66
CA ARG A 716 9.20 0.05 -4.12
C ARG A 716 9.48 0.04 -2.62
N THR A 717 10.29 0.98 -2.14
CA THR A 717 10.66 1.08 -0.72
C THR A 717 9.71 2.00 0.03
N LEU A 718 9.67 1.91 1.36
CA LEU A 718 8.95 2.88 2.20
C LEU A 718 9.40 4.32 1.93
N SER A 719 10.72 4.54 1.85
CA SER A 719 11.32 5.86 1.60
C SER A 719 10.89 6.44 0.25
N ALA A 720 10.98 5.65 -0.83
CA ALA A 720 10.57 6.08 -2.17
C ALA A 720 9.06 6.29 -2.27
N ASN A 721 8.26 5.45 -1.60
CA ASN A 721 6.81 5.59 -1.58
C ASN A 721 6.36 6.91 -0.95
N ILE A 722 6.94 7.28 0.20
CA ILE A 722 6.68 8.55 0.88
C ILE A 722 7.08 9.72 -0.02
N ALA A 723 8.24 9.67 -0.65
CA ALA A 723 8.73 10.76 -1.51
C ALA A 723 7.84 11.02 -2.74
N VAL A 724 7.24 9.97 -3.30
CA VAL A 724 6.39 10.06 -4.51
C VAL A 724 4.98 10.49 -4.17
N GLU A 725 4.35 9.88 -3.17
CA GLU A 725 2.90 10.03 -2.98
C GLU A 725 2.53 11.13 -1.98
N LEU A 726 3.45 11.55 -1.10
CA LEU A 726 3.15 12.58 -0.11
C LEU A 726 2.78 13.94 -0.72
N PRO A 727 3.44 14.41 -1.80
CA PRO A 727 3.04 15.65 -2.48
C PRO A 727 1.65 15.58 -3.13
N GLU A 728 1.18 14.39 -3.51
CA GLU A 728 -0.10 14.17 -4.19
C GLU A 728 -1.24 13.81 -3.23
N ALA A 729 -0.92 13.41 -2.00
CA ALA A 729 -1.90 12.95 -1.03
C ALA A 729 -2.74 14.11 -0.47
N PRO A 730 -4.09 14.03 -0.51
CA PRO A 730 -4.96 15.04 0.08
C PRO A 730 -4.67 15.22 1.57
N HIS A 731 -4.52 16.47 2.01
CA HIS A 731 -4.20 16.76 3.41
C HIS A 731 -5.25 16.16 4.36
N SER A 732 -4.79 15.51 5.43
CA SER A 732 -5.63 14.79 6.40
C SER A 732 -6.44 13.60 5.84
N GLY A 733 -6.30 13.25 4.56
CA GLY A 733 -6.91 12.06 3.99
C GLY A 733 -6.25 10.76 4.45
N THR A 734 -6.89 9.63 4.13
CA THR A 734 -6.39 8.29 4.51
C THR A 734 -5.01 8.00 3.93
N LEU A 735 -4.78 8.30 2.65
CA LEU A 735 -3.47 8.12 2.02
C LEU A 735 -2.38 8.95 2.72
N TYR A 736 -2.66 10.22 3.00
CA TYR A 736 -1.73 11.11 3.69
C TYR A 736 -1.28 10.50 5.02
N ARG A 737 -2.21 10.07 5.86
CA ARG A 737 -1.90 9.42 7.15
C ARG A 737 -1.23 8.06 6.97
N ALA A 738 -1.60 7.28 5.95
CA ALA A 738 -0.95 6.00 5.64
C ALA A 738 0.54 6.19 5.28
N LEU A 739 0.90 7.29 4.61
CA LEU A 739 2.30 7.62 4.36
C LEU A 739 3.06 7.99 5.65
N PHE A 740 2.40 8.65 6.62
CA PHE A 740 2.95 8.83 7.96
C PHE A 740 3.14 7.50 8.70
N LEU A 741 2.23 6.52 8.51
CA LEU A 741 2.43 5.16 9.02
C LEU A 741 3.66 4.53 8.37
N GLY A 742 3.86 4.70 7.06
CA GLY A 742 5.09 4.30 6.37
C GLY A 742 6.35 4.94 6.97
N ALA A 743 6.30 6.23 7.31
CA ALA A 743 7.40 6.93 7.97
C ALA A 743 7.67 6.40 9.39
N MET A 744 6.60 6.12 10.15
CA MET A 744 6.70 5.50 11.47
C MET A 744 7.33 4.10 11.39
N LEU A 745 6.95 3.30 10.38
CA LEU A 745 7.53 1.97 10.16
C LEU A 745 9.01 2.04 9.77
N LEU A 746 9.39 3.00 8.92
CA LEU A 746 10.78 3.23 8.55
C LEU A 746 11.60 3.66 9.79
N PHE A 747 11.07 4.56 10.61
CA PHE A 747 11.67 4.95 11.88
C PHE A 747 11.80 3.77 12.84
N ALA A 748 10.74 2.98 13.01
CA ALA A 748 10.77 1.78 13.87
C ALA A 748 11.81 0.76 13.38
N MET A 749 11.88 0.52 12.07
CA MET A 749 12.84 -0.41 11.47
C MET A 749 14.28 0.06 11.69
N THR A 750 14.57 1.34 11.42
CA THR A 750 15.90 1.92 11.67
C THR A 750 16.25 1.92 13.15
N PHE A 751 15.30 2.22 14.04
CA PHE A 751 15.48 2.15 15.48
C PHE A 751 15.84 0.72 15.93
N VAL A 752 15.05 -0.28 15.54
CA VAL A 752 15.30 -1.69 15.89
C VAL A 752 16.67 -2.15 15.41
N LEU A 753 17.03 -1.84 14.15
CA LEU A 753 18.34 -2.20 13.60
C LEU A 753 19.49 -1.52 14.35
N ASN A 754 19.36 -0.23 14.67
CA ASN A 754 20.37 0.52 15.40
C ASN A 754 20.49 0.07 16.87
N THR A 755 19.38 -0.31 17.51
CA THR A 755 19.38 -0.85 18.88
C THR A 755 20.03 -2.23 18.90
N PHE A 756 19.64 -3.14 18.00
CA PHE A 756 20.26 -4.46 17.88
C PHE A 756 21.76 -4.35 17.64
N ALA A 757 22.15 -3.42 16.77
CA ALA A 757 23.52 -3.10 16.47
C ALA A 757 24.35 -2.66 17.69
N GLU A 758 23.83 -1.73 18.49
CA GLU A 758 24.54 -1.26 19.68
C GLU A 758 24.64 -2.35 20.75
N ILE A 759 23.59 -3.17 20.93
CA ILE A 759 23.63 -4.34 21.82
C ILE A 759 24.75 -5.31 21.40
N LEU A 760 24.82 -5.65 20.13
CA LEU A 760 25.83 -6.57 19.61
C LEU A 760 27.24 -5.96 19.67
N ARG A 761 27.39 -4.66 19.42
CA ARG A 761 28.66 -3.93 19.60
C ARG A 761 29.18 -4.02 21.04
N GLN A 762 28.31 -3.81 22.03
CA GLN A 762 28.68 -3.91 23.45
C GLN A 762 29.10 -5.34 23.81
N HIS A 763 28.38 -6.35 23.30
CA HIS A 763 28.74 -7.75 23.49
C HIS A 763 30.12 -8.08 22.92
N LEU A 764 30.42 -7.66 21.68
CA LEU A 764 31.72 -7.87 21.04
C LEU A 764 32.86 -7.14 21.77
N ARG A 765 32.62 -5.89 22.20
CA ARG A 765 33.61 -5.12 22.98
C ARG A 765 33.96 -5.81 24.29
N ASN A 766 32.98 -6.41 24.97
CA ASN A 766 33.21 -7.16 26.20
C ASN A 766 33.96 -8.47 25.95
N LYS A 767 33.63 -9.18 24.87
CA LYS A 767 34.29 -10.45 24.49
C LYS A 767 35.76 -10.27 24.09
N TYR A 768 36.08 -9.20 23.38
CA TYR A 768 37.44 -8.91 22.87
C TYR A 768 38.17 -7.83 23.67
N LYS A 769 37.74 -7.59 24.91
CA LYS A 769 38.42 -6.67 25.82
C LYS A 769 39.78 -7.28 26.22
N THR A 770 40.80 -7.11 25.40
CA THR A 770 42.18 -7.32 25.81
C THR A 770 42.52 -6.24 26.83
N VAL A 771 42.95 -6.71 28.02
CA VAL A 771 43.29 -5.93 29.22
C VAL A 771 44.08 -4.67 28.91
#